data_AF-A0A662URR8-F1
#
_entry.id   AF-A0A662URR8-F1
#
_cell.length_a   1.000
_cell.length_b   1.000
_cell.length_c   1.000
_cell.angle_alpha   90.00
_cell.angle_beta   90.00
_cell.angle_gamma   90.00
#
_symmetry.space_group_name_H-M   'P 1'
#
loop_
_entity.id
_entity.type
_entity.pdbx_description
1 polymer ?
#
loop_
_entity_poly.entity_id
_entity_poly.type
_entity_poly.pdbx_seq_one_letter_code
_entity_poly.pdbx_strand_id
1 'polypeptide(L)'
;MRIKSSEIFDKLGYDYRHWVEPSSKPELSKLKFSDIVPEFSKIELGSFNLYKHQFAGYNALVEGNNLILISGTGSGKTEAWILYAISKIKESRGFKVLALYPTLALANDQIKRISRYLSLIGKEVLQIDSVKKAEYIATRGRSWLKQVINTVNIVISNPAFILHDIKKLLINPRKSLLHRFYKGLNLLIVDEIDFYGPRSIALLLALIKIICDISDEAPQIVVLTATLSNPDDLGRYLEKVTGRKTTIVRGKPFNIENHVYIVLGKNIKALWNKLREKRRAILEKARNRSLYEELSKALESYEYFSRDTYKWLLVLQSIGVETPSLSIDPSEVLSAYLHDKYVTIVFTHSISLAEEVVRSVKTKIGREAPIASHHHLVPKKEREKIEEHARKGLLKVIVSPRTLSQGIDIGTVARIVHLGLPSSVREFVQREGRKGRREEVGFSETVIIPFSRWDKELLAKGIDALSKWLGMGIEKTLINPENMYIHLFIGLAKIRSPWYKGELSTKEREALEAVGVISSKGVNEDLAKWIYERMNFYEFAPPYGIKRYLVKGEKKIPLEPIGHCDLVEKFQPGNIDYSEEAIVTRIDTGHSTRHVRAVYEEPISEVNFYRDDAFSIALEEYQYIKMQWGEKPNILRDILSGRLTSEELCVVYVPRKGFGRYRKIPDRCIWKLRSEKPRVKVLGDHIHVYYDRRQIYVPKPTGGEYRDYTYGYLYSVEPGENSELMRLALASLMIILRRVYGVAFETIMYDVIKLGEYKYFSLHEPEAAGIIESIDWLDVRKKVQKYRFDELDPILLAEIDELAYSILISYELNWELVRSQIIRLIDYILALDKIRIMVGKRELTLPKPSPALRLLSLSPMAEVIDEDSEAPKILVALAVFNGEETESATALYPPIPYIRPPQDLLEIEKKVMDWILYDDYKLIVANREAVLRQLKLANLKQLVLLIEKFEDKVLDLSVLAEKQGIKPFSYDALATAIGEEDEVIPQKIQEIVSRIGGFSLSKNSSKLIRRYLELQAKKTYLAYLIIETLSKKRL
;
A
#
# COMPACT_ATOMS: atom_id res chain seq x y z
N MET A 1 -15.94 -9.66 42.26
CA MET A 1 -16.59 -8.35 42.00
C MET A 1 -15.91 -7.72 40.79
N ARG A 2 -16.58 -6.88 39.99
CA ARG A 2 -15.89 -6.09 38.96
C ARG A 2 -15.10 -4.99 39.65
N ILE A 3 -13.89 -4.73 39.17
CA ILE A 3 -13.03 -3.66 39.69
C ILE A 3 -12.98 -2.55 38.63
N LYS A 4 -13.14 -1.29 39.03
CA LYS A 4 -12.96 -0.13 38.14
C LYS A 4 -11.53 0.39 38.24
N SER A 5 -10.93 0.73 37.11
CA SER A 5 -9.55 1.24 37.09
C SER A 5 -9.41 2.60 37.80
N SER A 6 -10.43 3.47 37.74
CA SER A 6 -10.45 4.75 38.47
C SER A 6 -10.24 4.58 39.98
N GLU A 7 -10.95 3.65 40.61
CA GLU A 7 -10.83 3.36 42.05
C GLU A 7 -9.41 2.92 42.45
N ILE A 8 -8.74 2.17 41.57
CA ILE A 8 -7.34 1.76 41.76
C ILE A 8 -6.42 2.96 41.63
N PHE A 9 -6.60 3.77 40.58
CA PHE A 9 -5.76 4.94 40.34
C PHE A 9 -5.88 5.96 41.47
N ASP A 10 -7.09 6.27 41.91
CA ASP A 10 -7.35 7.19 43.00
C ASP A 10 -6.70 6.69 44.31
N LYS A 11 -6.85 5.38 44.62
CA LYS A 11 -6.24 4.77 45.82
C LYS A 11 -4.72 4.78 45.78
N LEU A 12 -4.12 4.59 44.59
CA LEU A 12 -2.67 4.57 44.40
C LEU A 12 -2.09 5.97 44.16
N GLY A 13 -2.92 7.02 44.07
CA GLY A 13 -2.49 8.40 43.83
C GLY A 13 -2.02 8.67 42.39
N TYR A 14 -2.58 7.96 41.41
CA TYR A 14 -2.32 8.20 39.99
C TYR A 14 -3.26 9.28 39.44
N ASP A 15 -2.67 10.26 38.76
CA ASP A 15 -3.38 11.22 37.93
C ASP A 15 -3.65 10.60 36.55
N TYR A 16 -4.87 10.74 36.03
CA TYR A 16 -5.26 10.20 34.74
C TYR A 16 -6.28 11.09 34.02
N ARG A 17 -6.36 10.93 32.70
CA ARG A 17 -7.49 11.43 31.90
C ARG A 17 -8.47 10.29 31.67
N HIS A 18 -9.76 10.60 31.73
CA HIS A 18 -10.85 9.64 31.56
C HIS A 18 -11.91 10.19 30.62
N TRP A 19 -12.36 9.36 29.69
CA TRP A 19 -13.60 9.56 28.94
C TRP A 19 -14.29 8.21 28.70
N VAL A 20 -15.54 8.27 28.24
CA VAL A 20 -16.35 7.09 27.96
C VAL A 20 -16.68 7.06 26.48
N GLU A 21 -16.39 5.94 25.85
CA GLU A 21 -16.87 5.61 24.51
C GLU A 21 -18.21 4.88 24.63
N PRO A 22 -19.25 5.33 23.91
CA PRO A 22 -20.59 4.77 24.05
C PRO A 22 -20.65 3.32 23.55
N SER A 23 -21.53 2.52 24.15
CA SER A 23 -21.80 1.18 23.64
C SER A 23 -22.40 1.22 22.23
N SER A 24 -22.07 0.24 21.41
CA SER A 24 -22.68 0.01 20.10
C SER A 24 -23.22 -1.41 20.06
N LYS A 25 -24.50 -1.59 19.73
CA LYS A 25 -25.10 -2.91 19.52
C LYS A 25 -25.63 -3.02 18.10
N PRO A 26 -25.43 -4.17 17.42
CA PRO A 26 -26.10 -4.42 16.17
C PRO A 26 -27.61 -4.49 16.39
N GLU A 27 -28.36 -3.97 15.43
CA GLU A 27 -29.82 -3.99 15.51
C GLU A 27 -30.33 -5.42 15.34
N LEU A 28 -31.31 -5.83 16.16
CA LEU A 28 -31.91 -7.16 16.07
C LEU A 28 -33.04 -7.18 15.03
N SER A 29 -33.19 -8.32 14.36
CA SER A 29 -34.35 -8.68 13.55
C SER A 29 -35.45 -9.30 14.43
N LYS A 30 -36.61 -9.56 13.84
CA LYS A 30 -37.71 -10.27 14.51
C LYS A 30 -37.56 -11.79 14.46
N LEU A 31 -36.63 -12.30 13.65
CA LEU A 31 -36.45 -13.73 13.41
C LEU A 31 -35.34 -14.28 14.29
N LYS A 32 -35.54 -15.50 14.79
CA LYS A 32 -34.58 -16.29 15.55
C LYS A 32 -33.76 -17.18 14.64
N PHE A 33 -32.60 -17.60 15.14
CA PHE A 33 -31.75 -18.58 14.45
C PHE A 33 -32.51 -19.88 14.13
N SER A 34 -33.37 -20.32 15.04
CA SER A 34 -34.23 -21.49 14.85
C SER A 34 -35.35 -21.29 13.82
N ASP A 35 -35.74 -20.06 13.51
CA ASP A 35 -36.74 -19.79 12.47
C ASP A 35 -36.16 -20.01 11.07
N ILE A 36 -34.84 -19.84 10.90
CA ILE A 36 -34.13 -20.10 9.63
C ILE A 36 -33.66 -21.55 9.55
N VAL A 37 -33.06 -22.06 10.63
CA VAL A 37 -32.57 -23.44 10.73
C VAL A 37 -33.17 -24.10 11.98
N PRO A 38 -34.28 -24.85 11.86
CA PRO A 38 -34.99 -25.43 12.99
C PRO A 38 -34.13 -26.26 13.95
N GLU A 39 -33.09 -26.93 13.45
CA GLU A 39 -32.16 -27.74 14.23
C GLU A 39 -31.32 -26.91 15.22
N PHE A 40 -31.21 -25.59 15.03
CA PHE A 40 -30.54 -24.71 15.97
C PHE A 40 -31.28 -24.61 17.31
N SER A 41 -32.54 -25.03 17.39
CA SER A 41 -33.27 -25.18 18.67
C SER A 41 -32.55 -26.08 19.69
N LYS A 42 -31.67 -26.99 19.22
CA LYS A 42 -30.86 -27.89 20.06
C LYS A 42 -29.67 -27.18 20.72
N ILE A 43 -29.38 -25.93 20.35
CA ILE A 43 -28.30 -25.13 20.90
C ILE A 43 -28.84 -23.79 21.40
N GLU A 44 -28.16 -23.21 22.38
CA GLU A 44 -28.53 -21.92 22.97
C GLU A 44 -28.72 -20.82 21.91
N LEU A 45 -27.87 -20.83 20.87
CA LEU A 45 -27.90 -19.87 19.77
C LEU A 45 -29.27 -19.82 19.06
N GLY A 46 -30.00 -20.94 19.00
CA GLY A 46 -31.31 -21.02 18.34
C GLY A 46 -32.38 -20.11 18.94
N SER A 47 -32.24 -19.72 20.21
CA SER A 47 -33.20 -18.88 20.93
C SER A 47 -33.03 -17.38 20.69
N PHE A 48 -31.86 -16.95 20.21
CA PHE A 48 -31.54 -15.55 19.97
C PHE A 48 -32.09 -15.07 18.63
N ASN A 49 -32.42 -13.77 18.57
CA ASN A 49 -32.78 -13.10 17.32
C ASN A 49 -31.53 -12.88 16.46
N LEU A 50 -31.65 -13.02 15.14
CA LEU A 50 -30.60 -12.63 14.20
C LEU A 50 -30.40 -11.12 14.26
N TYR A 51 -29.18 -10.65 14.05
CA TYR A 51 -28.93 -9.25 13.73
C TYR A 51 -29.51 -8.89 12.35
N LYS A 52 -29.93 -7.64 12.16
CA LYS A 52 -30.46 -7.15 10.88
C LYS A 52 -29.48 -7.34 9.73
N HIS A 53 -28.18 -7.12 9.96
CA HIS A 53 -27.16 -7.36 8.92
C HIS A 53 -26.94 -8.85 8.63
N GLN A 54 -27.14 -9.73 9.62
CA GLN A 54 -27.10 -11.19 9.39
C GLN A 54 -28.28 -11.61 8.52
N PHE A 55 -29.49 -11.15 8.84
CA PHE A 55 -30.69 -11.47 8.07
C PHE A 55 -30.65 -10.86 6.66
N ALA A 56 -30.22 -9.60 6.53
CA ALA A 56 -30.02 -8.97 5.23
C ALA A 56 -28.98 -9.70 4.38
N GLY A 57 -27.86 -10.14 4.99
CA GLY A 57 -26.86 -10.97 4.32
C GLY A 57 -27.41 -12.32 3.88
N TYR A 58 -28.17 -13.00 4.75
CA TYR A 58 -28.85 -14.26 4.42
C TYR A 58 -29.81 -14.08 3.24
N ASN A 59 -30.67 -13.04 3.25
CA ASN A 59 -31.63 -12.77 2.19
C ASN A 59 -30.96 -12.46 0.85
N ALA A 60 -29.90 -11.65 0.87
CA ALA A 60 -29.11 -11.38 -0.34
C ALA A 60 -28.60 -12.68 -0.98
N LEU A 61 -28.17 -13.64 -0.17
CA LEU A 61 -27.72 -14.95 -0.68
C LEU A 61 -28.89 -15.81 -1.18
N VAL A 62 -30.05 -15.78 -0.51
CA VAL A 62 -31.27 -16.46 -0.96
C VAL A 62 -31.75 -15.91 -2.32
N GLU A 63 -31.64 -14.60 -2.55
CA GLU A 63 -31.95 -13.94 -3.83
C GLU A 63 -30.96 -14.28 -4.96
N GLY A 64 -29.87 -15.00 -4.65
CA GLY A 64 -28.84 -15.37 -5.62
C GLY A 64 -27.77 -14.30 -5.83
N ASN A 65 -27.74 -13.23 -5.01
CA ASN A 65 -26.75 -12.17 -5.11
C ASN A 65 -25.39 -12.60 -4.52
N ASN A 66 -24.32 -11.94 -4.94
CA ASN A 66 -23.09 -11.88 -4.16
C ASN A 66 -23.29 -10.99 -2.93
N LEU A 67 -22.48 -11.20 -1.90
CA LEU A 67 -22.58 -10.47 -0.64
C LEU A 67 -21.24 -9.83 -0.27
N ILE A 68 -21.24 -8.52 -0.04
CA ILE A 68 -20.15 -7.84 0.68
C ILE A 68 -20.70 -7.41 2.04
N LEU A 69 -20.29 -8.09 3.11
CA LEU A 69 -20.73 -7.80 4.47
C LEU A 69 -19.64 -7.05 5.24
N ILE A 70 -19.87 -5.76 5.45
CA ILE A 70 -18.97 -4.86 6.16
C ILE A 70 -19.46 -4.68 7.59
N SER A 71 -18.76 -5.28 8.55
CA SER A 71 -19.11 -5.17 9.96
C SER A 71 -17.89 -5.43 10.86
N GLY A 72 -17.85 -4.77 12.02
CA GLY A 72 -16.75 -4.94 12.97
C GLY A 72 -16.65 -6.35 13.55
N THR A 73 -15.58 -6.60 14.30
CA THR A 73 -15.38 -7.89 15.00
C THR A 73 -16.51 -8.15 16.01
N GLY A 74 -16.79 -9.42 16.30
CA GLY A 74 -17.83 -9.80 17.26
C GLY A 74 -19.29 -9.61 16.80
N SER A 75 -19.53 -9.08 15.60
CA SER A 75 -20.89 -8.83 15.08
C SER A 75 -21.57 -10.04 14.42
N GLY A 76 -20.97 -11.23 14.49
CA GLY A 76 -21.55 -12.47 13.95
C GLY A 76 -21.65 -12.51 12.41
N LYS A 77 -20.59 -12.09 11.69
CA LYS A 77 -20.52 -12.13 10.22
C LYS A 77 -20.64 -13.56 9.66
N THR A 78 -20.06 -14.54 10.35
CA THR A 78 -20.05 -15.95 9.96
C THR A 78 -21.46 -16.52 9.82
N GLU A 79 -22.37 -16.12 10.72
CA GLU A 79 -23.75 -16.59 10.77
C GLU A 79 -24.54 -16.28 9.48
N ALA A 80 -24.25 -15.14 8.83
CA ALA A 80 -24.99 -14.71 7.64
C ALA A 80 -24.90 -15.73 6.50
N TRP A 81 -23.69 -16.23 6.21
CA TRP A 81 -23.48 -17.19 5.12
C TRP A 81 -23.67 -18.65 5.56
N ILE A 82 -23.37 -19.00 6.81
CA ILE A 82 -23.47 -20.39 7.27
C ILE A 82 -24.94 -20.84 7.36
N LEU A 83 -25.85 -19.94 7.76
CA LEU A 83 -27.30 -20.23 7.77
C LEU A 83 -27.80 -20.51 6.36
N TYR A 84 -27.37 -19.71 5.38
CA TYR A 84 -27.66 -19.93 3.98
C TYR A 84 -27.09 -21.27 3.48
N ALA A 85 -25.81 -21.53 3.75
CA ALA A 85 -25.15 -22.78 3.37
C ALA A 85 -25.86 -24.01 3.94
N ILE A 86 -26.25 -23.98 5.23
CA ILE A 86 -26.98 -25.08 5.86
C ILE A 86 -28.34 -25.30 5.20
N SER A 87 -29.10 -24.24 4.93
CA SER A 87 -30.38 -24.34 4.20
C SER A 87 -30.19 -25.05 2.85
N LYS A 88 -29.18 -24.66 2.08
CA LYS A 88 -28.91 -25.24 0.76
C LYS A 88 -28.34 -26.65 0.79
N ILE A 89 -27.52 -26.99 1.78
CA ILE A 89 -27.01 -28.36 1.96
C ILE A 89 -28.14 -29.34 2.32
N LYS A 90 -29.18 -28.87 3.02
CA LYS A 90 -30.39 -29.67 3.31
C LYS A 90 -31.21 -29.91 2.05
N GLU A 91 -31.33 -28.92 1.18
CA GLU A 91 -32.03 -29.03 -0.11
C GLU A 91 -31.27 -29.91 -1.12
N SER A 92 -29.94 -29.78 -1.18
CA SER A 92 -29.08 -30.48 -2.14
C SER A 92 -27.80 -30.99 -1.50
N ARG A 93 -27.61 -32.32 -1.54
CA ARG A 93 -26.36 -32.96 -1.12
C ARG A 93 -25.14 -32.51 -1.95
N GLY A 94 -25.37 -31.97 -3.14
CA GLY A 94 -24.35 -31.46 -4.04
C GLY A 94 -23.81 -30.08 -3.67
N PHE A 95 -24.47 -29.32 -2.78
CA PHE A 95 -24.09 -27.94 -2.48
C PHE A 95 -22.70 -27.87 -1.82
N LYS A 96 -21.72 -27.24 -2.48
CA LYS A 96 -20.34 -27.11 -2.01
C LYS A 96 -19.98 -25.67 -1.64
N VAL A 97 -19.26 -25.54 -0.54
CA VAL A 97 -18.80 -24.25 0.01
C VAL A 97 -17.29 -24.29 0.27
N LEU A 98 -16.58 -23.29 -0.25
CA LEU A 98 -15.17 -23.05 0.08
C LEU A 98 -15.07 -21.78 0.93
N ALA A 99 -14.49 -21.87 2.12
CA ALA A 99 -14.25 -20.72 2.98
C ALA A 99 -12.75 -20.48 3.18
N LEU A 100 -12.30 -19.27 2.85
CA LEU A 100 -10.92 -18.82 2.93
C LEU A 100 -10.74 -17.92 4.14
N TYR A 101 -9.78 -18.28 5.00
CA TYR A 101 -9.39 -17.47 6.14
C TYR A 101 -7.92 -17.05 6.02
N PRO A 102 -7.55 -15.86 6.53
CA PRO A 102 -6.18 -15.32 6.44
C PRO A 102 -5.15 -16.15 7.21
N THR A 103 -5.49 -16.59 8.42
CA THR A 103 -4.54 -17.27 9.31
C THR A 103 -4.99 -18.68 9.66
N LEU A 104 -4.01 -19.57 9.91
CA LEU A 104 -4.29 -20.92 10.39
C LEU A 104 -4.98 -20.92 11.76
N ALA A 105 -4.64 -19.96 12.63
CA ALA A 105 -5.27 -19.80 13.94
C ALA A 105 -6.77 -19.48 13.78
N LEU A 106 -7.12 -18.50 12.95
CA LEU A 106 -8.52 -18.16 12.69
C LEU A 106 -9.27 -19.33 12.05
N ALA A 107 -8.65 -20.02 11.07
CA ALA A 107 -9.23 -21.21 10.47
C ALA A 107 -9.51 -22.32 11.51
N ASN A 108 -8.60 -22.55 12.45
CA ASN A 108 -8.73 -23.54 13.53
C ASN A 108 -9.83 -23.18 14.56
N ASP A 109 -10.12 -21.90 14.75
CA ASP A 109 -11.24 -21.49 15.61
C ASP A 109 -12.58 -21.62 14.86
N GLN A 110 -12.60 -21.25 13.58
CA GLN A 110 -13.81 -21.30 12.77
C GLN A 110 -14.23 -22.73 12.44
N ILE A 111 -13.30 -23.66 12.25
CA ILE A 111 -13.62 -25.08 12.05
C ILE A 111 -14.36 -25.68 13.25
N LYS A 112 -13.99 -25.35 14.49
CA LYS A 112 -14.69 -25.83 15.70
C LYS A 112 -16.14 -25.32 15.72
N ARG A 113 -16.32 -24.02 15.41
CA ARG A 113 -17.63 -23.38 15.37
C ARG A 113 -18.52 -23.96 14.27
N ILE A 114 -18.00 -24.07 13.04
CA ILE A 114 -18.75 -24.60 11.89
C ILE A 114 -19.05 -26.09 12.07
N SER A 115 -18.12 -26.86 12.63
CA SER A 115 -18.35 -28.28 12.94
C SER A 115 -19.50 -28.47 13.93
N ARG A 116 -19.62 -27.60 14.96
CA ARG A 116 -20.77 -27.60 15.89
C ARG A 116 -22.10 -27.33 15.18
N TYR A 117 -22.13 -26.46 14.16
CA TYR A 117 -23.36 -26.18 13.42
C TYR A 117 -23.73 -27.31 12.45
N LEU A 118 -22.75 -27.87 11.73
CA LEU A 118 -23.00 -28.95 10.78
C LEU A 118 -23.35 -30.27 11.46
N SER A 119 -22.86 -30.54 12.67
CA SER A 119 -23.22 -31.74 13.41
C SER A 119 -24.72 -31.82 13.73
N LEU A 120 -25.40 -30.67 13.83
CA LEU A 120 -26.86 -30.61 14.05
C LEU A 120 -27.68 -31.23 12.91
N ILE A 121 -27.11 -31.25 11.70
CA ILE A 121 -27.71 -31.82 10.49
C ILE A 121 -26.97 -33.09 10.01
N GLY A 122 -26.09 -33.67 10.84
CA GLY A 122 -25.33 -34.88 10.51
C GLY A 122 -24.32 -34.69 9.38
N LYS A 123 -23.73 -33.51 9.25
CA LYS A 123 -22.72 -33.18 8.22
C LYS A 123 -21.37 -32.83 8.85
N GLU A 124 -20.33 -32.92 8.02
CA GLU A 124 -18.95 -32.64 8.41
C GLU A 124 -18.34 -31.53 7.55
N VAL A 125 -17.35 -30.84 8.12
CA VAL A 125 -16.51 -29.83 7.47
C VAL A 125 -15.07 -30.32 7.47
N LEU A 126 -14.35 -30.07 6.38
CA LEU A 126 -12.94 -30.42 6.26
C LEU A 126 -12.07 -29.16 6.25
N GLN A 127 -11.09 -29.09 7.14
CA GLN A 127 -10.00 -28.12 7.03
C GLN A 127 -8.87 -28.70 6.18
N ILE A 128 -8.38 -27.94 5.20
CA ILE A 128 -7.23 -28.32 4.38
C ILE A 128 -6.26 -27.14 4.20
N ASP A 129 -5.01 -27.37 4.55
CA ASP A 129 -3.88 -26.47 4.35
C ASP A 129 -2.60 -27.30 4.12
N SER A 130 -1.44 -26.67 3.97
CA SER A 130 -0.17 -27.38 3.72
C SER A 130 0.20 -28.37 4.84
N VAL A 131 -0.07 -28.02 6.10
CA VAL A 131 0.24 -28.84 7.28
C VAL A 131 -0.76 -29.98 7.39
N LYS A 132 -2.06 -29.67 7.37
CA LYS A 132 -3.14 -30.66 7.45
C LYS A 132 -3.11 -31.66 6.29
N LYS A 133 -2.76 -31.20 5.09
CA LYS A 133 -2.54 -32.08 3.94
C LYS A 133 -1.42 -33.10 4.20
N ALA A 134 -0.29 -32.66 4.75
CA ALA A 134 0.82 -33.55 5.05
C ALA A 134 0.43 -34.58 6.11
N GLU A 135 -0.25 -34.13 7.17
CA GLU A 135 -0.80 -34.96 8.24
C GLU A 135 -1.76 -36.04 7.71
N TYR A 136 -2.75 -35.67 6.89
CA TYR A 136 -3.72 -36.61 6.32
C TYR A 136 -3.08 -37.59 5.33
N ILE A 137 -2.13 -37.14 4.52
CA ILE A 137 -1.43 -38.03 3.58
C ILE A 137 -0.58 -39.04 4.34
N ALA A 138 0.13 -38.61 5.39
CA ALA A 138 0.96 -39.51 6.20
C ALA A 138 0.11 -40.55 6.95
N THR A 139 -1.07 -40.18 7.45
CA THR A 139 -1.92 -41.05 8.28
C THR A 139 -2.91 -41.91 7.50
N ARG A 140 -3.50 -41.40 6.41
CA ARG A 140 -4.60 -42.06 5.67
C ARG A 140 -4.39 -42.15 4.16
N GLY A 141 -3.31 -41.57 3.64
CA GLY A 141 -2.98 -41.61 2.22
C GLY A 141 -3.72 -40.58 1.35
N ARG A 142 -3.16 -40.30 0.17
CA ARG A 142 -3.67 -39.28 -0.75
C ARG A 142 -4.99 -39.64 -1.42
N SER A 143 -5.25 -40.92 -1.66
CA SER A 143 -6.50 -41.39 -2.28
C SER A 143 -7.70 -41.12 -1.38
N TRP A 144 -7.59 -41.49 -0.10
CA TRP A 144 -8.58 -41.19 0.93
C TRP A 144 -8.88 -39.69 1.01
N LEU A 145 -7.83 -38.85 1.06
CA LEU A 145 -8.01 -37.40 1.13
C LEU A 145 -8.80 -36.85 -0.07
N LYS A 146 -8.51 -37.33 -1.30
CA LYS A 146 -9.27 -36.96 -2.50
C LYS A 146 -10.73 -37.42 -2.41
N GLN A 147 -10.99 -38.61 -1.86
CA GLN A 147 -12.36 -39.11 -1.69
C GLN A 147 -13.13 -38.24 -0.69
N VAL A 148 -12.57 -37.96 0.48
CA VAL A 148 -13.21 -37.15 1.51
C VAL A 148 -13.47 -35.72 1.06
N ILE A 149 -12.52 -35.09 0.36
CA ILE A 149 -12.72 -33.75 -0.22
C ILE A 149 -13.97 -33.70 -1.13
N ASN A 150 -14.22 -34.77 -1.90
CA ASN A 150 -15.37 -34.80 -2.80
C ASN A 150 -16.70 -35.07 -2.07
N THR A 151 -16.69 -35.71 -0.90
CA THR A 151 -17.92 -36.01 -0.15
C THR A 151 -18.37 -34.86 0.74
N VAL A 152 -17.44 -34.13 1.36
CA VAL A 152 -17.77 -33.03 2.28
C VAL A 152 -18.44 -31.85 1.57
N ASN A 153 -19.36 -31.18 2.26
CA ASN A 153 -20.06 -30.00 1.73
C ASN A 153 -19.28 -28.70 1.94
N ILE A 154 -18.50 -28.61 3.02
CA ILE A 154 -17.74 -27.40 3.36
C ILE A 154 -16.26 -27.73 3.49
N VAL A 155 -15.43 -26.95 2.78
CA VAL A 155 -13.97 -26.97 2.90
C VAL A 155 -13.50 -25.62 3.43
N ILE A 156 -12.68 -25.65 4.48
CA ILE A 156 -12.02 -24.48 5.05
C ILE A 156 -10.55 -24.51 4.65
N SER A 157 -10.03 -23.40 4.13
CA SER A 157 -8.64 -23.29 3.71
C SER A 157 -8.10 -21.87 3.86
N ASN A 158 -6.91 -21.62 3.32
CA ASN A 158 -6.30 -20.30 3.20
C ASN A 158 -5.95 -20.02 1.73
N PRO A 159 -5.92 -18.74 1.30
CA PRO A 159 -5.66 -18.41 -0.11
C PRO A 159 -4.31 -18.90 -0.64
N ALA A 160 -3.27 -18.99 0.18
CA ALA A 160 -1.96 -19.48 -0.26
C ALA A 160 -2.00 -20.96 -0.68
N PHE A 161 -2.70 -21.79 0.08
CA PHE A 161 -2.91 -23.19 -0.29
C PHE A 161 -3.73 -23.32 -1.57
N ILE A 162 -4.81 -22.54 -1.70
CA ILE A 162 -5.69 -22.53 -2.88
C ILE A 162 -4.95 -22.06 -4.13
N LEU A 163 -4.17 -20.97 -4.05
CA LEU A 163 -3.31 -20.50 -5.13
C LEU A 163 -2.40 -21.62 -5.63
N HIS A 164 -1.73 -22.33 -4.73
CA HIS A 164 -0.81 -23.40 -5.11
C HIS A 164 -1.53 -24.63 -5.70
N ASP A 165 -2.73 -24.97 -5.21
CA ASP A 165 -3.54 -26.03 -5.81
C ASP A 165 -4.07 -25.65 -7.20
N ILE A 166 -4.54 -24.40 -7.38
CA ILE A 166 -4.97 -23.85 -8.68
C ILE A 166 -3.80 -23.76 -9.65
N LYS A 167 -2.62 -23.33 -9.21
CA LYS A 167 -1.43 -23.31 -10.07
C LYS A 167 -1.11 -24.71 -10.62
N LYS A 168 -1.24 -25.74 -9.78
CA LYS A 168 -1.08 -27.14 -10.18
C LYS A 168 -2.19 -27.62 -11.10
N LEU A 169 -3.44 -27.25 -10.81
CA LEU A 169 -4.61 -27.55 -11.62
C LEU A 169 -4.44 -27.06 -13.05
N LEU A 170 -4.08 -25.79 -13.19
CA LEU A 170 -3.89 -25.11 -14.48
C LEU A 170 -2.79 -25.78 -15.32
N ILE A 171 -1.73 -26.31 -14.71
CA ILE A 171 -0.68 -27.05 -15.45
C ILE A 171 -1.09 -28.50 -15.73
N ASN A 172 -1.65 -29.21 -14.74
CA ASN A 172 -2.09 -30.59 -14.87
C ASN A 172 -3.23 -30.88 -13.88
N PRO A 173 -4.48 -31.07 -14.38
CA PRO A 173 -5.63 -31.29 -13.52
C PRO A 173 -5.50 -32.46 -12.54
N ARG A 174 -4.76 -33.52 -12.89
CA ARG A 174 -4.57 -34.70 -12.01
C ARG A 174 -3.78 -34.38 -10.74
N LYS A 175 -2.93 -33.34 -10.76
CA LYS A 175 -2.08 -32.92 -9.63
C LYS A 175 -2.84 -32.14 -8.57
N SER A 176 -3.98 -31.53 -8.91
CA SER A 176 -4.86 -30.83 -7.97
C SER A 176 -5.57 -31.82 -7.03
N LEU A 177 -5.77 -31.40 -5.79
CA LEU A 177 -6.61 -32.10 -4.82
C LEU A 177 -8.08 -31.67 -4.92
N LEU A 178 -8.31 -30.40 -5.27
CA LEU A 178 -9.63 -29.75 -5.19
C LEU A 178 -10.32 -29.59 -6.56
N HIS A 179 -9.74 -30.07 -7.67
CA HIS A 179 -10.31 -29.90 -9.01
C HIS A 179 -11.82 -30.18 -9.12
N ARG A 180 -12.26 -31.36 -8.65
CA ARG A 180 -13.68 -31.75 -8.67
C ARG A 180 -14.53 -30.92 -7.71
N PHE A 181 -13.94 -30.46 -6.60
CA PHE A 181 -14.61 -29.59 -5.64
C PHE A 181 -14.84 -28.20 -6.23
N TYR A 182 -13.87 -27.64 -6.96
CA TYR A 182 -14.03 -26.37 -7.66
C TYR A 182 -15.12 -26.45 -8.73
N LYS A 183 -15.15 -27.53 -9.53
CA LYS A 183 -16.18 -27.71 -10.56
C LYS A 183 -17.61 -27.61 -10.03
N GLY A 184 -17.88 -28.27 -8.90
CA GLY A 184 -19.19 -28.24 -8.24
C GLY A 184 -19.32 -27.15 -7.18
N LEU A 185 -18.51 -26.10 -7.18
CA LEU A 185 -18.52 -25.07 -6.14
C LEU A 185 -19.74 -24.16 -6.31
N ASN A 186 -20.53 -23.97 -5.26
CA ASN A 186 -21.71 -23.09 -5.30
C ASN A 186 -21.50 -21.78 -4.55
N LEU A 187 -20.64 -21.78 -3.53
CA LEU A 187 -20.44 -20.63 -2.65
C LEU A 187 -18.97 -20.50 -2.22
N LEU A 188 -18.37 -19.32 -2.42
CA LEU A 188 -16.99 -18.99 -2.02
C LEU A 188 -16.99 -17.85 -1.01
N ILE A 189 -16.42 -18.09 0.17
CA ILE A 189 -16.32 -17.13 1.27
C ILE A 189 -14.88 -16.67 1.36
N VAL A 190 -14.70 -15.35 1.36
CA VAL A 190 -13.46 -14.66 1.68
C VAL A 190 -13.67 -13.94 3.01
N ASP A 191 -13.08 -14.45 4.08
CA ASP A 191 -13.12 -13.80 5.39
C ASP A 191 -11.94 -12.84 5.56
N GLU A 192 -12.18 -11.75 6.30
CA GLU A 192 -11.21 -10.69 6.63
C GLU A 192 -10.34 -10.25 5.42
N ILE A 193 -10.98 -9.82 4.33
CA ILE A 193 -10.22 -9.34 3.14
C ILE A 193 -9.28 -8.17 3.48
N ASP A 194 -9.63 -7.40 4.51
CA ASP A 194 -8.87 -6.31 5.09
C ASP A 194 -7.61 -6.74 5.87
N PHE A 195 -7.37 -8.05 6.02
CA PHE A 195 -6.11 -8.59 6.48
C PHE A 195 -5.01 -8.50 5.41
N TYR A 196 -5.37 -8.64 4.13
CA TYR A 196 -4.43 -8.79 3.03
C TYR A 196 -3.90 -7.44 2.53
N GLY A 197 -2.62 -7.42 2.10
CA GLY A 197 -2.04 -6.28 1.37
C GLY A 197 -2.57 -6.20 -0.06
N PRO A 198 -2.39 -5.05 -0.75
CA PRO A 198 -2.94 -4.82 -2.10
C PRO A 198 -2.54 -5.89 -3.12
N ARG A 199 -1.29 -6.38 -3.06
CA ARG A 199 -0.80 -7.44 -3.97
C ARG A 199 -1.51 -8.76 -3.75
N SER A 200 -1.71 -9.14 -2.49
CA SER A 200 -2.42 -10.37 -2.11
C SER A 200 -3.92 -10.28 -2.44
N ILE A 201 -4.53 -9.10 -2.32
CA ILE A 201 -5.90 -8.84 -2.78
C ILE A 201 -6.00 -9.02 -4.29
N ALA A 202 -5.06 -8.47 -5.07
CA ALA A 202 -5.05 -8.66 -6.52
C ALA A 202 -4.97 -10.15 -6.91
N LEU A 203 -4.10 -10.93 -6.26
CA LEU A 203 -4.06 -12.39 -6.45
C LEU A 203 -5.36 -13.07 -6.03
N LEU A 204 -6.00 -12.63 -4.95
CA LEU A 204 -7.27 -13.18 -4.49
C LEU A 204 -8.40 -12.95 -5.52
N LEU A 205 -8.48 -11.75 -6.09
CA LEU A 205 -9.43 -11.44 -7.16
C LEU A 205 -9.16 -12.30 -8.40
N ALA A 206 -7.89 -12.44 -8.80
CA ALA A 206 -7.51 -13.33 -9.90
C ALA A 206 -7.91 -14.79 -9.64
N LEU A 207 -7.77 -15.27 -8.40
CA LEU A 207 -8.22 -16.61 -7.99
C LEU A 207 -9.74 -16.75 -8.06
N ILE A 208 -10.50 -15.75 -7.59
CA ILE A 208 -11.97 -15.74 -7.68
C ILE A 208 -12.39 -15.87 -9.14
N LYS A 209 -11.79 -15.08 -10.05
CA LYS A 209 -12.07 -15.17 -11.49
C LYS A 209 -11.76 -16.55 -12.06
N ILE A 210 -10.56 -17.09 -11.81
CA ILE A 210 -10.19 -18.43 -12.31
C ILE A 210 -11.13 -19.50 -11.74
N ILE A 211 -11.50 -19.42 -10.45
CA ILE A 211 -12.45 -20.36 -9.85
C ILE A 211 -13.81 -20.27 -10.55
N CYS A 212 -14.31 -19.07 -10.83
CA CYS A 212 -15.57 -18.90 -11.56
C CYS A 212 -15.49 -19.49 -12.98
N ASP A 213 -14.39 -19.27 -13.69
CA ASP A 213 -14.21 -19.77 -15.06
C ASP A 213 -14.11 -21.31 -15.15
N ILE A 214 -13.60 -21.97 -14.10
CA ILE A 214 -13.44 -23.45 -14.08
C ILE A 214 -14.62 -24.18 -13.44
N SER A 215 -15.49 -23.45 -12.74
CA SER A 215 -16.69 -24.02 -12.12
C SER A 215 -17.73 -24.30 -13.20
N ASP A 216 -18.53 -25.35 -13.03
CA ASP A 216 -19.58 -25.67 -14.02
C ASP A 216 -20.66 -24.57 -14.04
N GLU A 217 -20.91 -23.94 -12.89
CA GLU A 217 -21.60 -22.65 -12.75
C GLU A 217 -20.76 -21.74 -11.86
N ALA A 218 -20.71 -20.43 -12.16
CA ALA A 218 -19.98 -19.49 -11.31
C ALA A 218 -20.56 -19.49 -9.87
N PRO A 219 -19.74 -19.63 -8.81
CA PRO A 219 -20.21 -19.64 -7.43
C PRO A 219 -20.66 -18.24 -6.97
N GLN A 220 -21.56 -18.20 -5.97
CA GLN A 220 -21.86 -16.95 -5.25
C GLN A 220 -20.65 -16.58 -4.41
N ILE A 221 -20.31 -15.30 -4.37
CA ILE A 221 -19.15 -14.81 -3.63
C ILE A 221 -19.61 -14.05 -2.40
N VAL A 222 -19.04 -14.40 -1.26
CA VAL A 222 -19.23 -13.71 0.02
C VAL A 222 -17.90 -13.12 0.47
N VAL A 223 -17.85 -11.81 0.62
CA VAL A 223 -16.69 -11.11 1.18
C VAL A 223 -17.06 -10.52 2.53
N LEU A 224 -16.34 -10.91 3.57
CA LEU A 224 -16.51 -10.42 4.92
C LEU A 224 -15.33 -9.51 5.27
N THR A 225 -15.62 -8.33 5.82
CA THR A 225 -14.57 -7.35 6.16
C THR A 225 -15.01 -6.44 7.29
N ALA A 226 -14.07 -5.86 8.04
CA ALA A 226 -14.36 -4.75 8.94
C ALA A 226 -14.14 -3.39 8.23
N THR A 227 -13.20 -3.34 7.28
CA THR A 227 -12.77 -2.10 6.64
C THR A 227 -12.75 -2.24 5.12
N LEU A 228 -13.26 -1.24 4.39
CA LEU A 228 -13.20 -1.21 2.93
C LEU A 228 -13.37 0.22 2.41
N SER A 229 -12.48 0.70 1.54
CA SER A 229 -12.61 2.06 0.97
C SER A 229 -13.75 2.20 -0.01
N ASN A 230 -13.88 1.24 -0.91
CA ASN A 230 -14.67 1.32 -2.15
C ASN A 230 -15.37 -0.04 -2.39
N PRO A 231 -16.36 -0.40 -1.57
CA PRO A 231 -17.09 -1.67 -1.72
C PRO A 231 -17.79 -1.80 -3.07
N ASP A 232 -18.21 -0.69 -3.68
CA ASP A 232 -18.87 -0.66 -4.98
C ASP A 232 -17.94 -1.14 -6.11
N ASP A 233 -16.64 -0.86 -6.04
CA ASP A 233 -15.67 -1.29 -7.05
C ASP A 233 -15.46 -2.80 -6.98
N LEU A 234 -15.35 -3.34 -5.75
CA LEU A 234 -15.35 -4.79 -5.54
C LEU A 234 -16.67 -5.41 -6.01
N GLY A 235 -17.81 -4.78 -5.72
CA GLY A 235 -19.12 -5.24 -6.16
C GLY A 235 -19.22 -5.35 -7.68
N ARG A 236 -18.83 -4.30 -8.41
CA ARG A 236 -18.80 -4.29 -9.88
C ARG A 236 -17.88 -5.38 -10.45
N TYR A 237 -16.73 -5.62 -9.81
CA TYR A 237 -15.85 -6.70 -10.20
C TYR A 237 -16.51 -8.08 -10.03
N LEU A 238 -17.13 -8.33 -8.87
CA LEU A 238 -17.82 -9.59 -8.58
C LEU A 238 -18.99 -9.81 -9.53
N GLU A 239 -19.76 -8.76 -9.84
CA GLU A 239 -20.85 -8.82 -10.84
C GLU A 239 -20.34 -9.22 -12.21
N LYS A 240 -19.25 -8.60 -12.67
CA LYS A 240 -18.61 -8.90 -13.95
C LYS A 240 -18.10 -10.34 -14.02
N VAL A 241 -17.54 -10.86 -12.93
CA VAL A 241 -16.94 -12.21 -12.88
C VAL A 241 -18.00 -13.31 -12.72
N THR A 242 -19.05 -13.06 -11.95
CA THR A 242 -20.03 -14.09 -11.59
C THR A 242 -21.32 -14.04 -12.41
N GLY A 243 -21.60 -12.91 -13.07
CA GLY A 243 -22.89 -12.64 -13.70
C GLY A 243 -24.04 -12.41 -12.71
N ARG A 244 -23.75 -12.24 -11.41
CA ARG A 244 -24.75 -12.07 -10.33
C ARG A 244 -24.61 -10.69 -9.70
N LYS A 245 -25.75 -10.03 -9.40
CA LYS A 245 -25.76 -8.75 -8.68
C LYS A 245 -25.04 -8.85 -7.35
N THR A 246 -24.44 -7.77 -6.88
CA THR A 246 -23.79 -7.71 -5.55
C THR A 246 -24.59 -6.85 -4.59
N THR A 247 -24.90 -7.40 -3.42
CA THR A 247 -25.52 -6.66 -2.31
C THR A 247 -24.46 -6.28 -1.27
N ILE A 248 -24.37 -5.00 -0.94
CA ILE A 248 -23.50 -4.49 0.13
C ILE A 248 -24.33 -4.34 1.40
N VAL A 249 -23.99 -5.08 2.45
CA VAL A 249 -24.66 -5.03 3.75
C VAL A 249 -23.70 -4.46 4.79
N ARG A 250 -24.16 -3.50 5.60
CA ARG A 250 -23.39 -2.90 6.69
C ARG A 250 -23.98 -3.28 8.04
N GLY A 251 -23.13 -3.72 8.95
CA GLY A 251 -23.50 -4.03 10.35
C GLY A 251 -22.80 -3.09 11.32
N LYS A 252 -23.48 -2.72 12.40
CA LYS A 252 -22.85 -2.02 13.53
C LYS A 252 -21.98 -3.02 14.32
N PRO A 253 -20.78 -2.63 14.76
CA PRO A 253 -19.99 -3.47 15.66
C PRO A 253 -20.73 -3.66 16.98
N PHE A 254 -20.52 -4.82 17.62
CA PHE A 254 -20.93 -5.03 19.01
C PHE A 254 -19.78 -4.62 19.92
N ASN A 255 -19.99 -3.56 20.71
CA ASN A 255 -19.11 -3.13 21.79
C ASN A 255 -19.98 -2.69 22.98
N ILE A 256 -19.62 -3.11 24.18
CA ILE A 256 -20.16 -2.51 25.41
C ILE A 256 -19.54 -1.13 25.65
N GLU A 257 -20.08 -0.38 26.62
CA GLU A 257 -19.49 0.89 27.06
C GLU A 257 -18.01 0.69 27.41
N ASN A 258 -17.14 1.58 26.92
CA ASN A 258 -15.70 1.50 27.13
C ASN A 258 -15.20 2.74 27.87
N HIS A 259 -14.61 2.54 29.05
CA HIS A 259 -13.94 3.61 29.79
C HIS A 259 -12.47 3.66 29.38
N VAL A 260 -12.06 4.79 28.82
CA VAL A 260 -10.68 4.99 28.40
C VAL A 260 -9.93 5.82 29.43
N TYR A 261 -8.81 5.30 29.90
CA TYR A 261 -7.92 5.94 30.86
C TYR A 261 -6.53 6.14 30.26
N ILE A 262 -6.02 7.36 30.33
CA ILE A 262 -4.60 7.66 30.06
C ILE A 262 -3.96 8.01 31.39
N VAL A 263 -3.06 7.14 31.87
CA VAL A 263 -2.37 7.33 33.14
C VAL A 263 -1.21 8.31 32.93
N LEU A 264 -1.26 9.48 33.57
CA LEU A 264 -0.29 10.55 33.37
C LEU A 264 0.92 10.43 34.31
N GLY A 265 0.74 9.83 35.48
CA GLY A 265 1.80 9.70 36.48
C GLY A 265 1.26 9.75 37.90
N LYS A 266 2.13 9.58 38.89
CA LYS A 266 1.76 9.53 40.31
C LYS A 266 2.02 10.88 40.98
N ASN A 267 1.04 11.39 41.73
CA ASN A 267 1.16 12.61 42.54
C ASN A 267 1.65 13.87 41.78
N ILE A 268 1.11 14.15 40.59
CA ILE A 268 1.53 15.28 39.73
C ILE A 268 1.39 16.62 40.46
N LYS A 269 0.36 16.79 41.30
CA LYS A 269 0.16 18.02 42.09
C LYS A 269 1.27 18.26 43.10
N ALA A 270 1.75 17.20 43.76
CA ALA A 270 2.87 17.30 44.70
C ALA A 270 4.18 17.63 43.97
N LEU A 271 4.39 17.06 42.78
CA LEU A 271 5.50 17.40 41.89
C LEU A 271 5.45 18.88 41.49
N TRP A 272 4.30 19.37 41.04
CA TRP A 272 4.11 20.76 40.64
C TRP A 272 4.39 21.74 41.79
N ASN A 273 3.90 21.44 43.00
CA ASN A 273 4.20 22.26 44.19
C ASN A 273 5.71 22.40 44.45
N LYS A 274 6.45 21.29 44.38
CA LYS A 274 7.93 21.29 44.54
C LYS A 274 8.63 22.12 43.45
N LEU A 275 8.15 22.06 42.21
CA LEU A 275 8.68 22.87 41.11
C LEU A 275 8.36 24.35 41.32
N ARG A 276 7.14 24.67 41.75
CA ARG A 276 6.68 26.04 42.04
C ARG A 276 7.47 26.70 43.18
N GLU A 277 7.81 25.97 44.22
CA GLU A 277 8.69 26.46 45.30
C GLU A 277 10.05 26.92 44.75
N LYS A 278 10.58 26.21 43.75
CA LYS A 278 11.85 26.52 43.08
C LYS A 278 11.69 27.45 41.88
N ARG A 279 10.53 28.10 41.70
CA ARG A 279 10.22 28.86 40.46
C ARG A 279 11.26 29.92 40.09
N ARG A 280 11.80 30.66 41.06
CA ARG A 280 12.80 31.71 40.79
C ARG A 280 14.05 31.12 40.13
N ALA A 281 14.62 30.09 40.75
CA ALA A 281 15.80 29.39 40.24
C ALA A 281 15.55 28.67 38.90
N ILE A 282 14.32 28.22 38.64
CA ILE A 282 13.94 27.62 37.35
C ILE A 282 13.85 28.69 36.27
N LEU A 283 13.19 29.81 36.55
CA LEU A 283 12.97 30.89 35.59
C LEU A 283 14.27 31.62 35.22
N GLU A 284 15.24 31.72 36.13
CA GLU A 284 16.60 32.23 35.85
C GLU A 284 17.35 31.42 34.79
N LYS A 285 17.01 30.13 34.62
CA LYS A 285 17.61 29.26 33.60
C LYS A 285 16.95 29.39 32.21
N ALA A 286 15.88 30.18 32.09
CA ALA A 286 15.21 30.40 30.81
C ALA A 286 16.10 31.24 29.88
N ARG A 287 16.43 30.72 28.70
CA ARG A 287 17.39 31.33 27.77
C ARG A 287 16.80 32.48 26.94
N ASN A 288 15.48 32.64 26.92
CA ASN A 288 14.81 33.73 26.21
C ASN A 288 13.47 34.12 26.87
N ARG A 289 12.92 35.26 26.46
CA ARG A 289 11.72 35.87 27.05
C ARG A 289 10.45 35.03 26.87
N SER A 290 10.20 34.49 25.68
CA SER A 290 9.00 33.68 25.42
C SER A 290 8.99 32.38 26.25
N LEU A 291 10.15 31.72 26.40
CA LEU A 291 10.27 30.56 27.30
C LEU A 291 10.02 30.94 28.76
N TYR A 292 10.52 32.10 29.20
CA TYR A 292 10.30 32.60 30.55
C TYR A 292 8.80 32.81 30.83
N GLU A 293 8.09 33.50 29.93
CA GLU A 293 6.66 33.82 30.09
C GLU A 293 5.81 32.55 30.15
N GLU A 294 6.04 31.59 29.25
CA GLU A 294 5.31 30.32 29.20
C GLU A 294 5.63 29.40 30.39
N LEU A 295 6.90 29.31 30.80
CA LEU A 295 7.28 28.57 32.02
C LEU A 295 6.68 29.21 33.27
N SER A 296 6.60 30.53 33.33
CA SER A 296 5.99 31.23 34.46
C SER A 296 4.52 30.87 34.57
N LYS A 297 3.77 30.91 33.46
CA LYS A 297 2.36 30.47 33.42
C LYS A 297 2.20 29.02 33.91
N ALA A 298 3.07 28.11 33.47
CA ALA A 298 3.04 26.70 33.89
C ALA A 298 3.36 26.51 35.38
N LEU A 299 4.30 27.27 35.93
CA LEU A 299 4.62 27.18 37.36
C LEU A 299 3.59 27.87 38.26
N GLU A 300 2.79 28.78 37.72
CA GLU A 300 1.76 29.53 38.46
C GLU A 300 0.37 28.89 38.38
N SER A 301 0.04 28.20 37.29
CA SER A 301 -1.23 27.50 37.09
C SER A 301 -1.05 25.99 37.02
N TYR A 302 -1.56 25.28 38.04
CA TYR A 302 -1.60 23.82 38.03
C TYR A 302 -2.45 23.28 36.89
N GLU A 303 -3.54 23.96 36.52
CA GLU A 303 -4.38 23.55 35.40
C GLU A 303 -3.61 23.60 34.07
N TYR A 304 -2.85 24.67 33.85
CA TYR A 304 -1.99 24.80 32.66
C TYR A 304 -0.86 23.76 32.63
N PHE A 305 -0.26 23.46 33.79
CA PHE A 305 0.79 22.44 33.91
C PHE A 305 0.26 21.00 33.75
N SER A 306 -0.88 20.69 34.37
CA SER A 306 -1.48 19.35 34.36
C SER A 306 -2.07 18.96 33.00
N ARG A 307 -2.39 19.94 32.15
CA ARG A 307 -2.78 19.70 30.76
C ARG A 307 -1.65 19.07 29.94
N ASP A 308 -0.44 19.60 30.06
CA ASP A 308 0.72 19.20 29.25
C ASP A 308 1.93 18.84 30.11
N THR A 309 1.73 18.02 31.16
CA THR A 309 2.78 17.72 32.14
C THR A 309 4.05 17.17 31.49
N TYR A 310 3.91 16.24 30.55
CA TYR A 310 5.06 15.68 29.81
C TYR A 310 5.84 16.76 29.06
N LYS A 311 5.16 17.70 28.38
CA LYS A 311 5.80 18.84 27.71
C LYS A 311 6.64 19.64 28.70
N TRP A 312 6.05 20.06 29.82
CA TRP A 312 6.73 20.92 30.80
C TRP A 312 7.91 20.22 31.47
N LEU A 313 7.80 18.93 31.79
CA LEU A 313 8.94 18.18 32.33
C LEU A 313 10.09 18.12 31.34
N LEU A 314 9.83 17.92 30.04
CA LEU A 314 10.90 17.93 29.04
C LEU A 314 11.50 19.33 28.85
N VAL A 315 10.68 20.39 28.91
CA VAL A 315 11.19 21.77 28.88
C VAL A 315 12.12 22.03 30.07
N LEU A 316 11.72 21.63 31.28
CA LEU A 316 12.52 21.75 32.49
C LEU A 316 13.84 20.97 32.38
N GLN A 317 13.80 19.73 31.88
CA GLN A 317 15.01 18.93 31.62
C GLN A 317 15.95 19.60 30.62
N SER A 318 15.40 20.23 29.57
CA SER A 318 16.22 20.89 28.53
C SER A 318 17.04 22.07 29.05
N ILE A 319 16.56 22.73 30.11
CA ILE A 319 17.25 23.84 30.78
C ILE A 319 18.06 23.37 32.00
N GLY A 320 18.25 22.06 32.17
CA GLY A 320 19.07 21.48 33.24
C GLY A 320 18.42 21.56 34.62
N VAL A 321 17.08 21.49 34.69
CA VAL A 321 16.35 21.25 35.93
C VAL A 321 16.12 19.74 36.05
N GLU A 322 16.58 19.15 37.16
CA GLU A 322 16.27 17.76 37.46
C GLU A 322 14.78 17.62 37.76
N THR A 323 14.09 16.83 36.96
CA THR A 323 12.69 16.49 37.16
C THR A 323 12.58 15.05 37.64
N PRO A 324 11.79 14.76 38.69
CA PRO A 324 11.41 13.40 39.02
C PRO A 324 10.80 12.69 37.80
N SER A 325 11.07 11.39 37.65
CA SER A 325 10.35 10.60 36.67
C SER A 325 8.88 10.47 37.10
N LEU A 326 7.97 10.55 36.14
CA LEU A 326 6.56 10.18 36.32
C LEU A 326 6.46 8.65 36.40
N SER A 327 7.20 8.01 37.31
CA SER A 327 7.29 6.55 37.36
C SER A 327 5.91 5.96 37.67
N ILE A 328 5.39 5.22 36.70
CA ILE A 328 4.24 4.36 36.88
C ILE A 328 4.82 2.97 37.11
N ASP A 329 4.49 2.32 38.22
CA ASP A 329 4.83 0.93 38.45
C ASP A 329 3.66 0.08 37.94
N PRO A 330 3.80 -0.57 36.76
CA PRO A 330 2.70 -1.35 36.20
C PRO A 330 2.31 -2.49 37.14
N SER A 331 3.24 -3.03 37.92
CA SER A 331 2.97 -4.17 38.79
C SER A 331 1.99 -3.83 39.92
N GLU A 332 1.97 -2.60 40.45
CA GLU A 332 1.00 -2.17 41.48
C GLU A 332 -0.42 -2.16 40.91
N VAL A 333 -0.57 -1.58 39.71
CA VAL A 333 -1.86 -1.51 39.00
C VAL A 333 -2.35 -2.90 38.61
N LEU A 334 -1.46 -3.71 38.01
CA LEU A 334 -1.80 -5.05 37.53
C LEU A 334 -2.11 -6.03 38.68
N SER A 335 -1.47 -5.85 39.85
CA SER A 335 -1.76 -6.66 41.04
C SER A 335 -3.20 -6.50 41.49
N ALA A 336 -3.78 -5.30 41.38
CA ALA A 336 -5.18 -5.07 41.73
C ALA A 336 -6.15 -5.81 40.77
N TYR A 337 -5.77 -5.95 39.49
CA TYR A 337 -6.60 -6.66 38.50
C TYR A 337 -6.62 -8.18 38.68
N LEU A 338 -5.73 -8.76 39.48
CA LEU A 338 -5.73 -10.20 39.78
C LEU A 338 -7.01 -10.67 40.51
N HIS A 339 -7.74 -9.75 41.13
CA HIS A 339 -8.97 -10.04 41.86
C HIS A 339 -10.24 -9.73 41.05
N ASP A 340 -10.10 -9.31 39.80
CA ASP A 340 -11.23 -8.98 38.93
C ASP A 340 -12.01 -10.26 38.53
N LYS A 341 -13.30 -10.08 38.24
CA LYS A 341 -14.17 -11.13 37.73
C LYS A 341 -13.68 -11.63 36.36
N TYR A 342 -13.30 -10.72 35.47
CA TYR A 342 -12.95 -11.02 34.06
C TYR A 342 -11.46 -10.83 33.76
N VAL A 343 -11.04 -11.32 32.59
CA VAL A 343 -9.63 -11.30 32.16
C VAL A 343 -9.20 -9.88 31.74
N THR A 344 -7.97 -9.52 32.10
CA THR A 344 -7.24 -8.36 31.58
C THR A 344 -6.11 -8.83 30.66
N ILE A 345 -6.03 -8.28 29.45
CA ILE A 345 -4.84 -8.46 28.59
C ILE A 345 -3.96 -7.23 28.74
N VAL A 346 -2.66 -7.44 28.89
CA VAL A 346 -1.65 -6.40 28.90
C VAL A 346 -0.80 -6.55 27.65
N PHE A 347 -0.83 -5.57 26.76
CA PHE A 347 0.05 -5.52 25.61
C PHE A 347 1.36 -4.81 25.94
N THR A 348 2.48 -5.46 25.63
CA THR A 348 3.84 -4.91 25.78
C THR A 348 4.50 -4.77 24.41
N HIS A 349 5.65 -4.10 24.34
CA HIS A 349 6.40 -4.00 23.08
C HIS A 349 7.41 -5.15 22.87
N SER A 350 7.85 -5.83 23.94
CA SER A 350 8.80 -6.94 23.89
C SER A 350 8.39 -8.12 24.78
N ILE A 351 8.99 -9.28 24.51
CA ILE A 351 8.84 -10.49 25.32
C ILE A 351 9.46 -10.27 26.70
N SER A 352 10.65 -9.68 26.78
CA SER A 352 11.33 -9.47 28.05
C SER A 352 10.55 -8.54 28.97
N LEU A 353 9.93 -7.47 28.46
CA LEU A 353 9.04 -6.64 29.26
C LEU A 353 7.82 -7.43 29.75
N ALA A 354 7.26 -8.32 28.91
CA ALA A 354 6.16 -9.17 29.33
C ALA A 354 6.58 -10.09 30.50
N GLU A 355 7.72 -10.75 30.38
CA GLU A 355 8.31 -11.61 31.42
C GLU A 355 8.67 -10.83 32.69
N GLU A 356 9.26 -9.64 32.56
CA GLU A 356 9.62 -8.76 33.67
C GLU A 356 8.40 -8.36 34.48
N VAL A 357 7.34 -7.91 33.80
CA VAL A 357 6.09 -7.50 34.45
C VAL A 357 5.44 -8.69 35.17
N VAL A 358 5.38 -9.86 34.53
CA VAL A 358 4.85 -11.09 35.15
C VAL A 358 5.66 -11.47 36.39
N ARG A 359 7.00 -11.44 36.29
CA ARG A 359 7.91 -11.73 37.40
C ARG A 359 7.75 -10.74 38.55
N SER A 360 7.67 -9.45 38.25
CA SER A 360 7.48 -8.39 39.25
C SER A 360 6.20 -8.59 40.06
N VAL A 361 5.08 -8.88 39.37
CA VAL A 361 3.80 -9.19 40.04
C VAL A 361 3.89 -10.47 40.87
N LYS A 362 4.50 -11.55 40.35
CA LYS A 362 4.68 -12.81 41.09
C LYS A 362 5.58 -12.67 42.32
N THR A 363 6.60 -11.81 42.26
CA THR A 363 7.45 -11.50 43.42
C THR A 363 6.67 -10.75 44.49
N LYS A 364 5.77 -9.83 44.10
CA LYS A 364 4.96 -9.05 45.04
C LYS A 364 3.81 -9.86 45.67
N ILE A 365 3.12 -10.70 44.89
CA ILE A 365 1.88 -11.37 45.29
C ILE A 365 2.09 -12.85 45.65
N GLY A 366 3.07 -13.51 45.03
CA GLY A 366 3.35 -14.94 45.17
C GLY A 366 3.42 -15.67 43.82
N ARG A 367 4.13 -16.81 43.79
CA ARG A 367 4.37 -17.59 42.56
C ARG A 367 3.09 -18.09 41.88
N GLU A 368 2.05 -18.35 42.66
CA GLU A 368 0.73 -18.82 42.23
C GLU A 368 -0.21 -17.69 41.78
N ALA A 369 0.27 -16.44 41.70
CA ALA A 369 -0.56 -15.32 41.21
C ALA A 369 -1.14 -15.66 39.82
N PRO A 370 -2.43 -15.35 39.55
CA PRO A 370 -3.12 -15.73 38.32
C PRO A 370 -2.74 -14.82 37.13
N ILE A 371 -1.44 -14.79 36.83
CA ILE A 371 -0.81 -14.02 35.76
C ILE A 371 0.22 -14.87 34.98
N ALA A 372 0.23 -14.73 33.66
CA ALA A 372 1.17 -15.42 32.78
C ALA A 372 1.54 -14.56 31.56
N SER A 373 2.72 -14.83 31.00
CA SER A 373 3.17 -14.32 29.70
C SER A 373 2.66 -15.20 28.56
N HIS A 374 2.40 -14.61 27.39
CA HIS A 374 1.98 -15.33 26.20
C HIS A 374 2.70 -14.81 24.95
N HIS A 375 3.63 -15.60 24.41
CA HIS A 375 4.44 -15.30 23.21
C HIS A 375 4.94 -16.58 22.54
N HIS A 376 5.55 -16.47 21.35
CA HIS A 376 5.93 -17.62 20.52
C HIS A 376 7.00 -18.53 21.14
N LEU A 377 7.89 -17.98 21.99
CA LEU A 377 8.86 -18.78 22.76
C LEU A 377 8.22 -19.65 23.85
N VAL A 378 6.97 -19.37 24.25
CA VAL A 378 6.23 -20.26 25.16
C VAL A 378 5.82 -21.52 24.39
N PRO A 379 6.16 -22.73 24.90
CA PRO A 379 5.80 -23.99 24.27
C PRO A 379 4.31 -24.05 23.92
N LYS A 380 3.97 -24.60 22.75
CA LYS A 380 2.58 -24.65 22.26
C LYS A 380 1.61 -25.25 23.30
N LYS A 381 1.99 -26.36 23.94
CA LYS A 381 1.20 -27.02 24.97
C LYS A 381 0.93 -26.13 26.19
N GLU A 382 1.88 -25.28 26.54
CA GLU A 382 1.75 -24.33 27.65
C GLU A 382 0.88 -23.13 27.25
N ARG A 383 1.02 -22.60 26.03
CA ARG A 383 0.10 -21.59 25.49
C ARG A 383 -1.35 -22.08 25.49
N GLU A 384 -1.60 -23.30 25.01
CA GLU A 384 -2.94 -23.91 25.03
C GLU A 384 -3.51 -24.00 26.46
N LYS A 385 -2.66 -24.31 27.44
CA LYS A 385 -3.04 -24.33 28.86
C LYS A 385 -3.36 -22.94 29.40
N ILE A 386 -2.57 -21.92 29.05
CA ILE A 386 -2.79 -20.51 29.41
C ILE A 386 -4.13 -20.02 28.85
N GLU A 387 -4.40 -20.28 27.57
CA GLU A 387 -5.67 -19.94 26.91
C GLU A 387 -6.86 -20.65 27.56
N GLU A 388 -6.72 -21.93 27.92
CA GLU A 388 -7.76 -22.68 28.60
C GLU A 388 -8.02 -22.16 30.02
N HIS A 389 -6.97 -21.85 30.78
CA HIS A 389 -7.09 -21.28 32.12
C HIS A 389 -7.76 -19.90 32.09
N ALA A 390 -7.45 -19.07 31.07
CA ALA A 390 -8.12 -17.80 30.86
C ALA A 390 -9.61 -17.99 30.52
N ARG A 391 -9.94 -18.94 29.63
CA ARG A 391 -11.33 -19.30 29.30
C ARG A 391 -12.13 -19.77 30.52
N LYS A 392 -11.50 -20.54 31.42
CA LYS A 392 -12.10 -21.01 32.68
C LYS A 392 -12.11 -19.96 33.78
N GLY A 393 -11.52 -18.77 33.57
CA GLY A 393 -11.43 -17.71 34.57
C GLY A 393 -10.44 -17.98 35.71
N LEU A 394 -9.58 -18.98 35.57
CA LEU A 394 -8.50 -19.34 36.51
C LEU A 394 -7.29 -18.41 36.37
N LEU A 395 -7.07 -17.89 35.16
CA LEU A 395 -6.06 -16.88 34.87
C LEU A 395 -6.74 -15.52 34.69
N LYS A 396 -6.21 -14.48 35.33
CA LYS A 396 -6.86 -13.15 35.41
C LYS A 396 -6.13 -12.09 34.60
N VAL A 397 -4.81 -12.20 34.47
CA VAL A 397 -3.99 -11.27 33.69
C VAL A 397 -3.14 -12.06 32.70
N ILE A 398 -3.16 -11.68 31.42
CA ILE A 398 -2.26 -12.24 30.41
C ILE A 398 -1.43 -11.11 29.81
N VAL A 399 -0.11 -11.26 29.82
CA VAL A 399 0.82 -10.26 29.28
C VAL A 399 1.37 -10.77 27.95
N SER A 400 1.18 -10.03 26.86
CA SER A 400 1.56 -10.49 25.52
C SER A 400 2.12 -9.33 24.67
N PRO A 401 3.25 -9.53 23.96
CA PRO A 401 3.76 -8.49 23.08
C PRO A 401 2.96 -8.39 21.77
N ARG A 402 2.61 -9.52 21.15
CA ARG A 402 1.92 -9.56 19.84
C ARG A 402 0.98 -10.74 19.64
N THR A 403 1.27 -11.92 20.18
CA THR A 403 0.56 -13.16 19.80
C THR A 403 -0.95 -13.14 20.09
N LEU A 404 -1.42 -12.36 21.07
CA LEU A 404 -2.85 -12.19 21.38
C LEU A 404 -3.53 -11.05 20.62
N SER A 405 -2.81 -10.31 19.77
CA SER A 405 -3.43 -9.34 18.86
C SER A 405 -4.18 -10.05 17.73
N GLN A 406 -3.79 -11.28 17.42
CA GLN A 406 -4.39 -12.15 16.40
C GLN A 406 -5.56 -12.96 16.98
N GLY A 407 -6.51 -13.36 16.12
CA GLY A 407 -7.88 -13.88 16.35
C GLY A 407 -8.28 -14.73 17.58
N ILE A 408 -7.36 -15.18 18.43
CA ILE A 408 -7.51 -16.24 19.43
C ILE A 408 -8.61 -15.93 20.47
N ASP A 409 -9.45 -16.92 20.76
CA ASP A 409 -10.42 -16.89 21.86
C ASP A 409 -9.78 -17.25 23.21
N ILE A 410 -9.55 -16.23 24.03
CA ILE A 410 -9.05 -16.35 25.41
C ILE A 410 -10.15 -16.18 26.46
N GLY A 411 -11.43 -16.20 26.06
CA GLY A 411 -12.57 -16.03 26.95
C GLY A 411 -13.04 -14.58 27.09
N THR A 412 -13.63 -14.27 28.25
CA THR A 412 -14.30 -12.98 28.49
C THR A 412 -13.31 -11.93 28.99
N VAL A 413 -12.88 -11.05 28.09
CA VAL A 413 -11.93 -9.98 28.36
C VAL A 413 -12.68 -8.68 28.62
N ALA A 414 -12.43 -8.09 29.79
CA ALA A 414 -13.06 -6.83 30.16
C ALA A 414 -12.12 -5.63 30.01
N ARG A 415 -10.81 -5.85 30.07
CA ARG A 415 -9.83 -4.75 30.10
C ARG A 415 -8.65 -5.05 29.18
N ILE A 416 -8.24 -4.04 28.42
CA ILE A 416 -6.96 -4.01 27.73
C ILE A 416 -6.09 -2.93 28.37
N VAL A 417 -4.87 -3.31 28.70
CA VAL A 417 -3.83 -2.40 29.17
C VAL A 417 -2.76 -2.29 28.08
N HIS A 418 -2.53 -1.08 27.56
CA HIS A 418 -1.40 -0.79 26.68
C HIS A 418 -0.24 -0.30 27.54
N LEU A 419 0.76 -1.15 27.74
CA LEU A 419 2.02 -0.74 28.35
C LEU A 419 2.97 -0.28 27.24
N GLY A 420 2.77 0.95 26.80
CA GLY A 420 3.27 1.41 25.50
C GLY A 420 2.18 1.40 24.43
N LEU A 421 1.95 2.53 23.76
CA LEU A 421 1.13 2.53 22.54
C LEU A 421 1.88 1.85 21.38
N PRO A 422 1.18 1.12 20.49
CA PRO A 422 1.75 0.68 19.23
C PRO A 422 2.00 1.89 18.31
N SER A 423 2.87 1.70 17.31
CA SER A 423 3.21 2.75 16.34
C SER A 423 2.10 3.01 15.31
N SER A 424 1.19 2.06 15.10
CA SER A 424 0.06 2.20 14.15
C SER A 424 -1.31 2.13 14.84
N VAL A 425 -2.26 2.91 14.31
CA VAL A 425 -3.66 2.89 14.76
C VAL A 425 -4.31 1.55 14.45
N ARG A 426 -3.94 0.89 13.34
CA ARG A 426 -4.41 -0.46 12.99
C ARG A 426 -4.13 -1.47 14.10
N GLU A 427 -2.89 -1.51 14.58
CA GLU A 427 -2.50 -2.41 15.65
C GLU A 427 -3.22 -2.06 16.97
N PHE A 428 -3.37 -0.77 17.27
CA PHE A 428 -4.15 -0.32 18.43
C PHE A 428 -5.59 -0.84 18.38
N VAL A 429 -6.28 -0.66 17.25
CA VAL A 429 -7.67 -1.12 17.08
C VAL A 429 -7.79 -2.65 17.11
N GLN A 430 -6.82 -3.38 16.57
CA GLN A 430 -6.78 -4.85 16.65
C GLN A 430 -6.65 -5.35 18.09
N ARG A 431 -5.81 -4.69 18.89
CA ARG A 431 -5.65 -4.97 20.34
C ARG A 431 -6.94 -4.65 21.10
N GLU A 432 -7.54 -3.49 20.86
CA GLU A 432 -8.79 -3.06 21.49
C GLU A 432 -9.97 -3.96 21.14
N GLY A 433 -10.02 -4.49 19.91
CA GLY A 433 -11.05 -5.42 19.47
C GLY A 433 -11.09 -6.74 20.23
N ARG A 434 -10.21 -6.98 21.21
CA ARG A 434 -10.14 -8.19 22.05
C ARG A 434 -11.04 -8.15 23.29
N LYS A 435 -11.48 -6.97 23.75
CA LYS A 435 -12.33 -6.82 24.94
C LYS A 435 -13.78 -6.51 24.60
N GLY A 436 -14.65 -6.56 25.61
CA GLY A 436 -16.00 -5.98 25.52
C GLY A 436 -16.94 -6.69 24.55
N ARG A 437 -16.64 -7.95 24.20
CA ARG A 437 -17.38 -8.74 23.19
C ARG A 437 -18.68 -9.36 23.70
N ARG A 438 -19.04 -9.19 24.97
CA ARG A 438 -20.24 -9.81 25.57
C ARG A 438 -20.94 -8.87 26.55
N GLU A 439 -22.27 -8.92 26.60
CA GLU A 439 -23.09 -8.00 27.41
C GLU A 439 -22.90 -8.22 28.92
N GLU A 440 -22.68 -9.46 29.36
CA GLU A 440 -22.55 -9.82 30.77
C GLU A 440 -21.32 -9.19 31.45
N VAL A 441 -20.40 -8.61 30.67
CA VAL A 441 -19.23 -7.89 31.17
C VAL A 441 -19.61 -6.56 31.83
N GLY A 442 -20.72 -5.95 31.40
CA GLY A 442 -21.20 -4.65 31.86
C GLY A 442 -20.47 -3.49 31.16
N PHE A 443 -19.20 -3.31 31.49
CA PHE A 443 -18.34 -2.25 30.94
C PHE A 443 -16.94 -2.79 30.64
N SER A 444 -16.33 -2.26 29.58
CA SER A 444 -14.94 -2.53 29.22
C SER A 444 -14.04 -1.36 29.57
N GLU A 445 -12.74 -1.59 29.65
CA GLU A 445 -11.76 -0.53 29.96
C GLU A 445 -10.55 -0.57 29.02
N THR A 446 -10.15 0.59 28.51
CA THR A 446 -8.85 0.84 27.86
C THR A 446 -7.97 1.53 28.89
N VAL A 447 -6.82 0.97 29.21
CA VAL A 447 -5.85 1.62 30.10
C VAL A 447 -4.56 1.82 29.34
N ILE A 448 -4.20 3.06 29.07
CA ILE A 448 -2.95 3.43 28.42
C ILE A 448 -1.98 3.86 29.51
N ILE A 449 -0.91 3.09 29.69
CA ILE A 449 0.21 3.43 30.58
C ILE A 449 1.39 3.83 29.69
N PRO A 450 1.71 5.14 29.60
CA PRO A 450 2.81 5.63 28.79
C PRO A 450 4.12 5.00 29.25
N PHE A 451 4.69 4.17 28.40
CA PHE A 451 5.89 3.39 28.71
C PHE A 451 6.94 3.54 27.64
N SER A 452 6.51 3.53 26.37
CA SER A 452 7.40 3.56 25.24
C SER A 452 7.97 4.96 25.01
N ARG A 453 8.76 5.11 23.96
CA ARG A 453 9.23 6.41 23.49
C ARG A 453 8.11 7.15 22.76
N TRP A 454 7.40 6.42 21.89
CA TRP A 454 6.38 6.91 20.98
C TRP A 454 5.24 7.61 21.73
N ASP A 455 4.69 6.95 22.75
CA ASP A 455 3.58 7.51 23.53
C ASP A 455 3.98 8.75 24.35
N LYS A 456 5.18 8.77 24.92
CA LYS A 456 5.72 9.92 25.66
C LYS A 456 5.95 11.12 24.74
N GLU A 457 6.44 10.91 23.52
CA GLU A 457 6.59 11.98 22.53
C GLU A 457 5.23 12.52 22.08
N LEU A 458 4.27 11.63 21.82
CA LEU A 458 2.91 12.00 21.48
C LEU A 458 2.26 12.83 22.60
N LEU A 459 2.43 12.43 23.87
CA LEU A 459 1.97 13.19 25.04
C LEU A 459 2.73 14.49 25.27
N ALA A 460 4.02 14.56 24.92
CA ALA A 460 4.81 15.79 25.02
C ALA A 460 4.36 16.88 24.03
N LYS A 461 3.65 16.50 22.96
CA LYS A 461 2.98 17.45 22.06
C LYS A 461 1.58 17.85 22.51
N GLY A 462 1.11 17.27 23.60
CA GLY A 462 -0.16 17.57 24.25
C GLY A 462 -1.16 16.42 24.13
N ILE A 463 -2.11 16.38 25.05
CA ILE A 463 -3.15 15.35 25.11
C ILE A 463 -4.04 15.34 23.85
N ASP A 464 -4.16 16.50 23.19
CA ASP A 464 -4.93 16.68 21.97
C ASP A 464 -4.29 15.92 20.78
N ALA A 465 -2.96 15.84 20.72
CA ALA A 465 -2.25 15.07 19.69
C ALA A 465 -2.53 13.57 19.81
N LEU A 466 -2.52 13.04 21.04
CA LEU A 466 -2.90 11.64 21.30
C LEU A 466 -4.36 11.39 20.95
N SER A 467 -5.26 12.29 21.33
CA SER A 467 -6.69 12.17 21.00
C SER A 467 -6.93 12.18 19.48
N LYS A 468 -6.22 13.03 18.74
CA LYS A 468 -6.26 13.08 17.28
C LYS A 468 -5.69 11.80 16.66
N TRP A 469 -4.60 11.27 17.19
CA TRP A 469 -4.02 10.00 16.72
C TRP A 469 -4.99 8.83 16.90
N LEU A 470 -5.61 8.72 18.08
CA LEU A 470 -6.67 7.73 18.35
C LEU A 470 -7.88 7.92 17.40
N GLY A 471 -8.19 9.16 17.04
CA GLY A 471 -9.27 9.54 16.13
C GLY A 471 -8.97 9.44 14.64
N MET A 472 -7.74 9.13 14.21
CA MET A 472 -7.38 9.03 12.77
C MET A 472 -8.15 7.93 12.03
N GLY A 473 -8.68 6.95 12.77
CA GLY A 473 -9.32 5.77 12.20
C GLY A 473 -8.31 4.79 11.57
N ILE A 474 -8.76 3.58 11.31
CA ILE A 474 -7.98 2.56 10.61
C ILE A 474 -7.77 2.93 9.13
N GLU A 475 -6.63 2.53 8.59
CA GLU A 475 -6.33 2.57 7.16
C GLU A 475 -7.45 1.86 6.39
N LYS A 476 -7.83 2.41 5.24
CA LYS A 476 -8.82 1.77 4.40
C LYS A 476 -8.14 0.70 3.55
N THR A 477 -8.74 -0.50 3.51
CA THR A 477 -8.33 -1.53 2.54
C THR A 477 -8.67 -1.07 1.13
N LEU A 478 -7.61 -0.83 0.34
CA LEU A 478 -7.68 -0.42 -1.05
C LEU A 478 -7.95 -1.63 -1.94
N ILE A 479 -9.01 -1.56 -2.73
CA ILE A 479 -9.30 -2.56 -3.76
C ILE A 479 -9.26 -1.86 -5.12
N ASN A 480 -8.44 -2.37 -6.02
CA ASN A 480 -8.38 -1.91 -7.40
C ASN A 480 -8.66 -3.10 -8.33
N PRO A 481 -9.89 -3.25 -8.85
CA PRO A 481 -10.24 -4.30 -9.81
C PRO A 481 -9.45 -4.25 -11.12
N GLU A 482 -8.87 -3.09 -11.43
CA GLU A 482 -8.10 -2.83 -12.65
C GLU A 482 -6.59 -2.99 -12.44
N ASN A 483 -6.19 -3.53 -11.29
CA ASN A 483 -4.79 -3.75 -10.95
C ASN A 483 -4.12 -4.75 -11.92
N MET A 484 -3.03 -4.31 -12.53
CA MET A 484 -2.26 -5.05 -13.54
C MET A 484 -1.67 -6.35 -13.00
N TYR A 485 -1.50 -6.48 -11.68
CA TYR A 485 -1.08 -7.73 -11.05
C TYR A 485 -2.12 -8.85 -11.21
N ILE A 486 -3.42 -8.51 -11.23
CA ILE A 486 -4.53 -9.45 -11.52
C ILE A 486 -4.36 -10.00 -12.94
N HIS A 487 -4.17 -9.09 -13.88
CA HIS A 487 -4.04 -9.37 -15.31
C HIS A 487 -2.76 -10.13 -15.64
N LEU A 488 -1.65 -9.82 -14.96
CA LEU A 488 -0.40 -10.56 -15.06
C LEU A 488 -0.61 -12.03 -14.69
N PHE A 489 -1.25 -12.31 -13.56
CA PHE A 489 -1.46 -13.70 -13.12
C PHE A 489 -2.36 -14.48 -14.07
N ILE A 490 -3.46 -13.88 -14.53
CA ILE A 490 -4.40 -14.55 -15.46
C ILE A 490 -3.74 -14.74 -16.83
N GLY A 491 -3.02 -13.74 -17.34
CA GLY A 491 -2.29 -13.84 -18.61
C GLY A 491 -1.25 -14.97 -18.57
N LEU A 492 -0.48 -15.06 -17.48
CA LEU A 492 0.45 -16.17 -17.26
C LEU A 492 -0.27 -17.52 -17.17
N ALA A 493 -1.42 -17.59 -16.48
CA ALA A 493 -2.23 -18.80 -16.41
C ALA A 493 -2.69 -19.27 -17.80
N LYS A 494 -3.15 -18.35 -18.66
CA LYS A 494 -3.58 -18.64 -20.04
C LYS A 494 -2.45 -19.14 -20.94
N ILE A 495 -1.26 -18.53 -20.82
CA ILE A 495 -0.07 -18.96 -21.58
C ILE A 495 0.38 -20.34 -21.10
N ARG A 496 0.45 -20.55 -19.78
CA ARG A 496 1.07 -21.74 -19.18
C ARG A 496 0.14 -22.95 -19.16
N SER A 497 -1.18 -22.76 -19.15
CA SER A 497 -2.13 -23.85 -19.07
C SER A 497 -2.35 -24.53 -20.43
N PRO A 498 -2.33 -25.87 -20.51
CA PRO A 498 -2.66 -26.55 -21.75
C PRO A 498 -4.16 -26.58 -22.06
N TRP A 499 -5.04 -26.29 -21.08
CA TRP A 499 -6.50 -26.43 -21.22
C TRP A 499 -7.27 -25.16 -20.85
N TYR A 500 -6.71 -24.29 -20.01
CA TYR A 500 -7.26 -22.97 -19.69
C TYR A 500 -6.67 -21.92 -20.65
N LYS A 501 -6.73 -22.21 -21.96
CA LYS A 501 -6.26 -21.30 -23.01
C LYS A 501 -7.39 -20.37 -23.43
N GLY A 502 -7.06 -19.13 -23.76
CA GLY A 502 -8.00 -18.16 -24.29
C GLY A 502 -7.29 -16.92 -24.80
N GLU A 503 -8.01 -16.07 -25.52
CA GLU A 503 -7.49 -14.79 -25.98
C GLU A 503 -7.08 -13.91 -24.78
N LEU A 504 -5.94 -13.23 -24.94
CA LEU A 504 -5.47 -12.27 -23.96
C LEU A 504 -6.25 -10.97 -24.14
N SER A 505 -6.88 -10.49 -23.08
CA SER A 505 -7.43 -9.12 -23.07
C SER A 505 -6.31 -8.09 -23.19
N THR A 506 -6.65 -6.86 -23.59
CA THR A 506 -5.69 -5.75 -23.72
C THR A 506 -4.84 -5.59 -22.46
N LYS A 507 -5.45 -5.58 -21.27
CA LYS A 507 -4.74 -5.46 -20.00
C LYS A 507 -3.86 -6.65 -19.64
N GLU A 508 -4.30 -7.88 -19.98
CA GLU A 508 -3.46 -9.08 -19.80
C GLU A 508 -2.22 -9.01 -20.69
N ARG A 509 -2.37 -8.53 -21.93
CA ARG A 509 -1.25 -8.33 -22.86
C ARG A 509 -0.31 -7.23 -22.36
N GLU A 510 -0.83 -6.07 -22.01
CA GLU A 510 -0.06 -4.94 -21.45
C GLU A 510 0.73 -5.37 -20.20
N ALA A 511 0.11 -6.13 -19.29
CA ALA A 511 0.79 -6.62 -18.08
C ALA A 511 1.93 -7.59 -18.41
N LEU A 512 1.73 -8.47 -19.40
CA LEU A 512 2.75 -9.41 -19.86
C LEU A 512 3.89 -8.71 -20.63
N GLU A 513 3.58 -7.67 -21.41
CA GLU A 513 4.57 -6.83 -22.10
C GLU A 513 5.40 -6.03 -21.10
N ALA A 514 4.77 -5.43 -20.09
CA ALA A 514 5.43 -4.67 -19.03
C ALA A 514 6.48 -5.48 -18.24
N VAL A 515 6.26 -6.79 -18.08
CA VAL A 515 7.23 -7.68 -17.40
C VAL A 515 8.22 -8.35 -18.36
N GLY A 516 8.04 -8.16 -19.68
CA GLY A 516 8.89 -8.70 -20.74
C GLY A 516 8.58 -10.14 -21.12
N VAL A 517 7.42 -10.69 -20.75
CA VAL A 517 6.97 -12.02 -21.18
C VAL A 517 6.52 -11.99 -22.63
N ILE A 518 5.81 -10.94 -23.04
CA ILE A 518 5.48 -10.69 -24.44
C ILE A 518 6.40 -9.58 -24.98
N SER A 519 6.89 -9.77 -26.20
CA SER A 519 7.67 -8.78 -26.93
C SER A 519 7.42 -8.91 -28.43
N SER A 520 7.99 -7.99 -29.23
CA SER A 520 7.99 -8.11 -30.69
C SER A 520 8.64 -9.40 -31.22
N LYS A 521 9.46 -10.08 -30.40
CA LYS A 521 10.09 -11.37 -30.72
C LYS A 521 9.22 -12.59 -30.38
N GLY A 522 8.02 -12.38 -29.84
CA GLY A 522 7.12 -13.45 -29.37
C GLY A 522 7.11 -13.60 -27.85
N VAL A 523 6.63 -14.76 -27.39
CA VAL A 523 6.44 -15.09 -25.96
C VAL A 523 7.70 -15.74 -25.39
N ASN A 524 8.21 -15.19 -24.28
CA ASN A 524 9.30 -15.79 -23.51
C ASN A 524 8.75 -16.79 -22.48
N GLU A 525 8.66 -18.06 -22.89
CA GLU A 525 8.11 -19.16 -22.07
C GLU A 525 8.91 -19.41 -20.78
N ASP A 526 10.24 -19.30 -20.83
CA ASP A 526 11.09 -19.52 -19.65
C ASP A 526 10.85 -18.44 -18.60
N LEU A 527 10.75 -17.18 -19.02
CA LEU A 527 10.39 -16.08 -18.13
C LEU A 527 8.96 -16.26 -17.61
N ALA A 528 7.99 -16.59 -18.47
CA ALA A 528 6.61 -16.84 -18.05
C ALA A 528 6.53 -17.92 -16.96
N LYS A 529 7.24 -19.04 -17.17
CA LYS A 529 7.36 -20.12 -16.18
C LYS A 529 8.01 -19.63 -14.89
N TRP A 530 9.13 -18.90 -15.00
CA TRP A 530 9.87 -18.40 -13.84
C TRP A 530 9.03 -17.46 -12.97
N ILE A 531 8.28 -16.54 -13.59
CA ILE A 531 7.37 -15.61 -12.90
C ILE A 531 6.23 -16.39 -12.26
N TYR A 532 5.55 -17.23 -13.05
CA TYR A 532 4.41 -18.00 -12.58
C TYR A 532 4.77 -18.87 -11.37
N GLU A 533 5.93 -19.53 -11.36
CA GLU A 533 6.36 -20.35 -10.22
C GLU A 533 6.61 -19.51 -8.95
N ARG A 534 7.11 -18.28 -9.08
CA ARG A 534 7.48 -17.37 -7.97
C ARG A 534 6.38 -16.43 -7.51
N MET A 535 5.30 -16.26 -8.28
CA MET A 535 4.11 -15.55 -7.81
C MET A 535 3.42 -16.37 -6.72
N ASN A 536 3.53 -15.89 -5.49
CA ASN A 536 3.01 -16.54 -4.29
C ASN A 536 2.11 -15.58 -3.52
N PHE A 537 1.11 -16.14 -2.83
CA PHE A 537 0.06 -15.35 -2.18
C PHE A 537 0.60 -14.50 -1.04
N TYR A 538 1.43 -15.10 -0.19
CA TYR A 538 2.25 -14.41 0.79
C TYR A 538 3.68 -14.31 0.25
N GLU A 539 4.46 -13.36 0.76
CA GLU A 539 5.91 -13.30 0.49
C GLU A 539 6.63 -14.56 0.98
N PHE A 540 6.08 -15.19 2.03
CA PHE A 540 6.44 -16.52 2.44
C PHE A 540 5.97 -17.50 1.38
N ALA A 541 6.90 -18.12 0.67
CA ALA A 541 6.56 -19.28 -0.10
C ALA A 541 7.49 -20.47 0.14
N PRO A 542 6.93 -21.67 0.14
CA PRO A 542 7.38 -22.73 1.04
C PRO A 542 8.53 -23.57 0.44
N PRO A 543 9.27 -24.30 1.29
CA PRO A 543 8.73 -24.77 2.56
C PRO A 543 9.01 -23.93 3.82
N TYR A 544 10.04 -23.09 3.95
CA TYR A 544 10.40 -22.58 5.29
C TYR A 544 11.01 -21.18 5.37
N GLY A 545 10.62 -20.20 4.54
CA GLY A 545 11.21 -18.85 4.61
C GLY A 545 12.74 -18.88 4.62
N ILE A 546 13.37 -17.84 5.15
CA ILE A 546 14.81 -17.84 5.44
C ILE A 546 14.99 -18.23 6.90
N LYS A 547 15.83 -19.24 7.15
CA LYS A 547 16.05 -19.78 8.49
C LYS A 547 16.70 -18.76 9.41
N ARG A 548 16.36 -18.79 10.69
CA ARG A 548 16.94 -17.91 11.72
C ARG A 548 17.45 -18.73 12.89
N TYR A 549 18.56 -18.28 13.49
CA TYR A 549 19.15 -18.91 14.66
C TYR A 549 19.62 -17.87 15.67
N LEU A 550 19.21 -18.03 16.93
CA LEU A 550 19.80 -17.33 18.06
C LEU A 550 21.02 -18.10 18.56
N VAL A 551 22.18 -17.46 18.59
CA VAL A 551 23.45 -18.01 19.04
C VAL A 551 23.70 -17.58 20.48
N LYS A 552 23.75 -18.54 21.41
CA LYS A 552 24.08 -18.32 22.83
C LYS A 552 25.30 -19.14 23.21
N GLY A 553 26.45 -18.49 23.37
CA GLY A 553 27.75 -19.17 23.41
C GLY A 553 27.92 -20.09 22.21
N GLU A 554 28.06 -21.40 22.44
CA GLU A 554 28.20 -22.41 21.37
C GLU A 554 26.87 -22.98 20.85
N LYS A 555 25.74 -22.69 21.51
CA LYS A 555 24.43 -23.27 21.16
C LYS A 555 23.74 -22.44 20.09
N LYS A 556 23.14 -23.13 19.10
CA LYS A 556 22.28 -22.55 18.07
C LYS A 556 20.83 -22.95 18.32
N ILE A 557 20.00 -21.97 18.64
CA ILE A 557 18.56 -22.15 18.91
C ILE A 557 17.80 -21.73 17.65
N PRO A 558 17.05 -22.62 16.98
CA PRO A 558 16.26 -22.24 15.80
C PRO A 558 15.12 -21.30 16.17
N LEU A 559 14.96 -20.23 15.39
CA LEU A 559 13.86 -19.25 15.50
C LEU A 559 12.85 -19.43 14.37
N GLU A 560 11.72 -18.70 14.44
CA GLU A 560 10.72 -18.69 13.38
C GLU A 560 11.32 -18.10 12.09
N PRO A 561 11.17 -18.75 10.92
CA PRO A 561 11.71 -18.24 9.67
C PRO A 561 11.07 -16.92 9.21
N ILE A 562 11.80 -16.14 8.41
CA ILE A 562 11.36 -14.84 7.89
C ILE A 562 11.11 -14.84 6.39
N GLY A 563 10.36 -13.86 5.90
CA GLY A 563 10.13 -13.62 4.49
C GLY A 563 11.36 -13.03 3.78
N HIS A 564 11.32 -12.99 2.45
CA HIS A 564 12.38 -12.35 1.67
C HIS A 564 12.41 -10.83 1.84
N CYS A 565 11.25 -10.18 2.01
CA CYS A 565 11.20 -8.75 2.27
C CYS A 565 11.72 -8.43 3.67
N ASP A 566 11.27 -9.17 4.71
CA ASP A 566 11.77 -9.04 6.08
C ASP A 566 13.29 -9.22 6.15
N LEU A 567 13.86 -10.19 5.41
CA LEU A 567 15.32 -10.31 5.30
C LEU A 567 15.95 -9.01 4.82
N VAL A 568 15.45 -8.49 3.70
CA VAL A 568 16.00 -7.30 3.05
C VAL A 568 15.79 -6.04 3.88
N GLU A 569 14.73 -5.94 4.68
CA GLU A 569 14.38 -4.72 5.41
C GLU A 569 14.77 -4.70 6.90
N LYS A 570 14.90 -5.86 7.53
CA LYS A 570 14.93 -5.97 9.00
C LYS A 570 15.99 -6.92 9.54
N PHE A 571 16.48 -7.85 8.74
CA PHE A 571 17.36 -8.93 9.21
C PHE A 571 18.69 -8.97 8.45
N GLN A 572 19.34 -7.81 8.32
CA GLN A 572 20.71 -7.64 7.86
C GLN A 572 21.69 -7.51 9.02
N PRO A 573 22.98 -7.85 8.83
CA PRO A 573 23.98 -7.70 9.88
C PRO A 573 24.04 -6.26 10.42
N GLY A 574 23.89 -6.11 11.73
CA GLY A 574 23.76 -4.85 12.43
C GLY A 574 22.34 -4.45 12.81
N ASN A 575 21.31 -5.06 12.22
CA ASN A 575 19.94 -4.83 12.64
C ASN A 575 19.66 -5.46 14.00
N ILE A 576 18.82 -4.78 14.78
CA ILE A 576 18.37 -5.15 16.12
C ILE A 576 17.02 -5.85 16.00
N ASP A 577 16.95 -7.12 16.42
CA ASP A 577 15.66 -7.79 16.62
C ASP A 577 15.18 -7.56 18.05
N TYR A 578 14.20 -6.66 18.20
CA TYR A 578 13.55 -6.36 19.47
C TYR A 578 12.73 -7.53 20.04
N SER A 579 12.35 -8.49 19.21
CA SER A 579 11.55 -9.64 19.64
C SER A 579 12.38 -10.60 20.48
N GLU A 580 13.63 -10.81 20.08
CA GLU A 580 14.59 -11.72 20.71
C GLU A 580 15.66 -10.98 21.54
N GLU A 581 15.60 -9.65 21.60
CA GLU A 581 16.62 -8.77 22.21
C GLU A 581 18.03 -9.11 21.73
N ALA A 582 18.13 -9.27 20.41
CA ALA A 582 19.32 -9.73 19.73
C ALA A 582 19.75 -8.74 18.66
N ILE A 583 21.00 -8.85 18.22
CA ILE A 583 21.49 -8.20 17.02
C ILE A 583 21.83 -9.26 15.98
N VAL A 584 21.49 -9.00 14.72
CA VAL A 584 21.95 -9.84 13.63
C VAL A 584 23.46 -9.64 13.49
N THR A 585 24.27 -10.67 13.75
CA THR A 585 25.73 -10.55 13.65
C THR A 585 26.24 -10.98 12.29
N ARG A 586 25.54 -11.91 11.63
CA ARG A 586 25.91 -12.43 10.30
C ARG A 586 24.76 -13.09 9.56
N ILE A 587 24.91 -13.16 8.24
CA ILE A 587 24.06 -13.90 7.32
C ILE A 587 24.88 -14.98 6.59
N ASP A 588 24.26 -16.09 6.23
CA ASP A 588 24.87 -17.14 5.40
C ASP A 588 24.32 -17.06 3.98
N THR A 589 25.17 -16.62 3.05
CA THR A 589 24.84 -16.41 1.63
C THR A 589 25.26 -17.57 0.73
N GLY A 590 25.91 -18.61 1.26
CA GLY A 590 26.60 -19.60 0.43
C GLY A 590 27.56 -18.93 -0.57
N HIS A 591 27.41 -19.23 -1.88
CA HIS A 591 28.27 -18.69 -2.95
C HIS A 591 27.80 -17.36 -3.55
N SER A 592 26.62 -16.83 -3.19
CA SER A 592 26.05 -15.63 -3.81
C SER A 592 25.42 -14.73 -2.77
N THR A 593 25.84 -13.46 -2.72
CA THR A 593 25.27 -12.45 -1.81
C THR A 593 23.79 -12.18 -2.06
N ARG A 594 23.23 -12.61 -3.20
CA ARG A 594 21.79 -12.45 -3.50
C ARG A 594 20.90 -13.50 -2.84
N HIS A 595 21.46 -14.62 -2.37
CA HIS A 595 20.69 -15.74 -1.83
C HIS A 595 21.12 -16.03 -0.39
N VAL A 596 20.33 -15.58 0.58
CA VAL A 596 20.57 -15.88 2.00
C VAL A 596 19.87 -17.18 2.37
N ARG A 597 20.63 -18.11 2.97
CA ARG A 597 20.18 -19.41 3.48
C ARG A 597 19.75 -19.34 4.93
N ALA A 598 20.45 -18.54 5.73
CA ALA A 598 20.15 -18.36 7.15
C ALA A 598 20.65 -17.01 7.69
N VAL A 599 19.96 -16.51 8.71
CA VAL A 599 20.36 -15.35 9.53
C VAL A 599 20.76 -15.85 10.92
N TYR A 600 21.82 -15.25 11.48
CA TYR A 600 22.29 -15.55 12.83
C TYR A 600 22.29 -14.29 13.68
N GLU A 601 21.71 -14.44 14.86
CA GLU A 601 21.50 -13.38 15.82
C GLU A 601 22.18 -13.76 17.14
N GLU A 602 22.73 -12.77 17.85
CA GLU A 602 23.32 -12.94 19.18
C GLU A 602 22.59 -12.03 20.17
N PRO A 603 22.28 -12.49 21.40
CA PRO A 603 21.69 -11.63 22.42
C PRO A 603 22.56 -10.40 22.64
N ILE A 604 21.95 -9.21 22.72
CA ILE A 604 22.70 -7.94 22.81
C ILE A 604 23.67 -7.94 24.01
N SER A 605 23.33 -8.61 25.11
CA SER A 605 24.17 -8.75 26.30
C SER A 605 25.42 -9.63 26.11
N GLU A 606 25.41 -10.51 25.11
CA GLU A 606 26.50 -11.44 24.79
C GLU A 606 27.36 -10.96 23.61
N VAL A 607 26.90 -9.95 22.86
CA VAL A 607 27.61 -9.41 21.70
C VAL A 607 28.90 -8.72 22.14
N ASN A 608 30.03 -9.24 21.68
CA ASN A 608 31.31 -8.55 21.82
C ASN A 608 31.53 -7.60 20.64
N PHE A 609 31.10 -6.34 20.81
CA PHE A 609 31.24 -5.29 19.80
C PHE A 609 32.70 -5.01 19.38
N TYR A 610 33.69 -5.31 20.24
CA TYR A 610 35.12 -5.09 19.95
C TYR A 610 35.77 -6.24 19.18
N ARG A 611 35.12 -7.41 19.11
CA ARG A 611 35.67 -8.57 18.38
C ARG A 611 35.51 -8.42 16.87
N ASP A 612 34.58 -7.57 16.45
CA ASP A 612 34.21 -7.38 15.07
C ASP A 612 34.48 -5.94 14.64
N ASP A 613 35.37 -5.75 13.68
CA ASP A 613 35.85 -4.43 13.27
C ASP A 613 34.69 -3.49 12.90
N ALA A 614 33.64 -4.01 12.23
CA ALA A 614 32.52 -3.19 11.83
C ALA A 614 31.68 -2.73 13.01
N PHE A 615 31.45 -3.60 14.00
CA PHE A 615 30.78 -3.21 15.23
C PHE A 615 31.64 -2.28 16.09
N SER A 616 32.97 -2.44 16.08
CA SER A 616 33.88 -1.55 16.80
C SER A 616 33.81 -0.13 16.25
N ILE A 617 33.87 0.05 14.92
CA ILE A 617 33.74 1.36 14.27
C ILE A 617 32.40 2.03 14.62
N ALA A 618 31.30 1.29 14.50
CA ALA A 618 29.97 1.82 14.83
C ALA A 618 29.85 2.17 16.33
N LEU A 619 30.47 1.39 17.21
CA LEU A 619 30.50 1.65 18.65
C LEU A 619 31.33 2.90 18.99
N GLU A 620 32.47 3.11 18.33
CA GLU A 620 33.29 4.32 18.50
C GLU A 620 32.55 5.58 18.06
N GLU A 621 31.88 5.56 16.91
CA GLU A 621 31.07 6.68 16.42
C GLU A 621 29.90 6.96 17.38
N TYR A 622 29.22 5.91 17.86
CA TYR A 622 28.21 6.02 18.92
C TYR A 622 28.76 6.72 20.16
N GLN A 623 29.92 6.28 20.67
CA GLN A 623 30.55 6.85 21.85
C GLN A 623 30.92 8.33 21.62
N TYR A 624 31.48 8.65 20.47
CA TYR A 624 31.83 10.02 20.08
C TYR A 624 30.61 10.95 20.07
N ILE A 625 29.51 10.54 19.43
CA ILE A 625 28.27 11.33 19.39
C ILE A 625 27.72 11.56 20.80
N LYS A 626 27.70 10.52 21.66
CA LYS A 626 27.26 10.65 23.05
C LYS A 626 28.11 11.65 23.83
N MET A 627 29.44 11.61 23.64
CA MET A 627 30.35 12.58 24.25
C MET A 627 30.09 14.00 23.75
N GLN A 628 29.86 14.21 22.45
CA GLN A 628 29.49 15.52 21.89
C GLN A 628 28.20 16.09 22.50
N TRP A 629 27.22 15.23 22.78
CA TRP A 629 25.99 15.62 23.47
C TRP A 629 26.14 15.81 24.99
N GLY A 630 27.33 15.53 25.55
CA GLY A 630 27.58 15.58 26.99
C GLY A 630 26.88 14.44 27.75
N GLU A 631 26.72 13.29 27.11
CA GLU A 631 26.03 12.12 27.62
C GLU A 631 26.98 10.94 27.83
N LYS A 632 26.77 10.15 28.88
CA LYS A 632 27.58 8.94 29.11
C LYS A 632 27.15 7.83 28.13
N PRO A 633 28.06 7.26 27.33
CA PRO A 633 27.70 6.16 26.43
C PRO A 633 27.37 4.89 27.23
N ASN A 634 26.27 4.22 26.85
CA ASN A 634 25.86 2.91 27.32
C ASN A 634 24.96 2.25 26.26
N ILE A 635 25.58 1.48 25.36
CA ILE A 635 24.91 0.94 24.18
C ILE A 635 23.74 0.02 24.54
N LEU A 636 23.91 -0.86 25.53
CA LEU A 636 22.86 -1.77 25.99
C LEU A 636 21.64 -1.00 26.50
N ARG A 637 21.86 -0.01 27.37
CA ARG A 637 20.79 0.85 27.90
C ARG A 637 20.11 1.64 26.76
N ASP A 638 20.87 2.14 25.80
CA ASP A 638 20.34 2.95 24.71
C ASP A 638 19.51 2.12 23.72
N ILE A 639 19.91 0.87 23.43
CA ILE A 639 19.12 -0.07 22.62
C ILE A 639 17.82 -0.44 23.35
N LEU A 640 17.92 -0.92 24.59
CA LEU A 640 16.76 -1.37 25.37
C LEU A 640 15.76 -0.25 25.65
N SER A 641 16.22 1.01 25.74
CA SER A 641 15.35 2.18 25.89
C SER A 641 14.79 2.73 24.57
N GLY A 642 15.17 2.16 23.41
CA GLY A 642 14.76 2.64 22.09
C GLY A 642 15.39 3.98 21.69
N ARG A 643 16.49 4.38 22.35
CA ARG A 643 17.31 5.55 21.98
C ARG A 643 18.29 5.22 20.87
N LEU A 644 18.70 3.96 20.76
CA LEU A 644 19.43 3.41 19.63
C LEU A 644 18.57 2.35 18.95
N THR A 645 18.21 2.61 17.70
CA THR A 645 17.37 1.70 16.88
C THR A 645 18.08 1.44 15.56
N SER A 646 17.85 0.30 14.91
CA SER A 646 18.39 0.03 13.58
C SER A 646 17.36 0.18 12.47
N GLU A 647 17.80 0.59 11.28
CA GLU A 647 17.05 0.56 10.03
C GLU A 647 17.97 0.08 8.90
N GLU A 648 17.44 -0.74 8.00
CA GLU A 648 18.14 -1.11 6.78
C GLU A 648 17.77 -0.16 5.64
N LEU A 649 18.75 0.59 5.13
CA LEU A 649 18.57 1.37 3.92
C LEU A 649 18.67 0.44 2.72
N CYS A 650 17.64 0.46 1.89
CA CYS A 650 17.56 -0.38 0.70
C CYS A 650 17.68 0.47 -0.58
N VAL A 651 18.35 -0.07 -1.59
CA VAL A 651 18.23 0.44 -2.96
C VAL A 651 17.01 -0.19 -3.60
N VAL A 652 16.05 0.66 -3.97
CA VAL A 652 14.80 0.26 -4.61
C VAL A 652 14.86 0.60 -6.09
N TYR A 653 14.69 -0.41 -6.95
CA TYR A 653 14.51 -0.25 -8.38
C TYR A 653 13.05 -0.46 -8.72
N VAL A 654 12.42 0.60 -9.22
CA VAL A 654 11.00 0.63 -9.59
C VAL A 654 10.84 0.92 -11.07
N PRO A 655 9.67 0.60 -11.66
CA PRO A 655 9.32 1.07 -13.00
C PRO A 655 9.39 2.59 -13.08
N ARG A 656 9.75 3.11 -14.27
CA ARG A 656 9.81 4.56 -14.50
C ARG A 656 8.45 5.16 -14.87
N LYS A 657 7.53 4.32 -15.33
CA LYS A 657 6.16 4.68 -15.69
C LYS A 657 5.31 3.42 -15.65
N GLY A 658 4.18 3.46 -14.94
CA GLY A 658 3.22 2.35 -14.96
C GLY A 658 3.64 1.14 -14.12
N PHE A 659 2.98 0.03 -14.41
CA PHE A 659 3.27 -1.28 -13.84
C PHE A 659 4.53 -1.90 -14.45
N GLY A 660 5.33 -2.62 -13.65
CA GLY A 660 6.53 -3.30 -14.14
C GLY A 660 7.34 -3.98 -13.04
N ARG A 661 8.62 -4.26 -13.31
CA ARG A 661 9.53 -4.98 -12.39
C ARG A 661 9.89 -4.13 -11.17
N TYR A 662 9.77 -4.73 -10.00
CA TYR A 662 10.22 -4.20 -8.71
C TYR A 662 11.39 -5.01 -8.17
N ARG A 663 12.39 -4.33 -7.63
CA ARG A 663 13.57 -4.99 -7.04
C ARG A 663 14.09 -4.18 -5.86
N LYS A 664 14.20 -4.82 -4.70
CA LYS A 664 14.71 -4.22 -3.48
C LYS A 664 15.94 -4.97 -3.02
N ILE A 665 17.03 -4.23 -2.82
CA ILE A 665 18.33 -4.78 -2.42
C ILE A 665 18.77 -4.05 -1.15
N PRO A 666 19.17 -4.76 -0.09
CA PRO A 666 19.69 -4.13 1.11
C PRO A 666 21.06 -3.49 0.78
N ASP A 667 21.28 -2.26 1.20
CA ASP A 667 22.52 -1.51 0.92
C ASP A 667 23.37 -1.36 2.18
N ARG A 668 22.75 -0.86 3.26
CA ARG A 668 23.45 -0.64 4.52
C ARG A 668 22.51 -0.60 5.72
N CYS A 669 23.00 -1.18 6.82
CA CYS A 669 22.40 -0.98 8.13
C CYS A 669 22.86 0.37 8.72
N ILE A 670 21.91 1.17 9.17
CA ILE A 670 22.16 2.36 9.97
C ILE A 670 21.57 2.18 11.38
N TRP A 671 22.30 2.66 12.37
CA TRP A 671 21.79 2.86 13.71
C TRP A 671 21.34 4.32 13.86
N LYS A 672 20.04 4.52 14.11
CA LYS A 672 19.46 5.81 14.48
C LYS A 672 19.63 6.00 15.99
N LEU A 673 20.46 6.96 16.36
CA LEU A 673 20.74 7.36 17.73
C LEU A 673 20.02 8.67 18.06
N ARG A 674 19.50 8.77 19.29
CA ARG A 674 18.87 9.97 19.84
C ARG A 674 19.49 10.37 21.18
N SER A 675 19.52 11.68 21.46
CA SER A 675 19.96 12.22 22.75
C SER A 675 19.09 11.75 23.92
N GLU A 676 19.70 11.56 25.08
CA GLU A 676 19.02 11.35 26.37
C GLU A 676 18.30 12.62 26.82
N LYS A 677 18.93 13.79 26.64
CA LYS A 677 18.35 15.07 27.04
C LYS A 677 17.55 15.72 25.90
N PRO A 678 16.34 16.24 26.17
CA PRO A 678 15.59 17.04 25.21
C PRO A 678 16.26 18.40 24.96
N ARG A 679 15.90 19.01 23.83
CA ARG A 679 16.21 20.37 23.41
C ARG A 679 14.92 21.15 23.25
N VAL A 680 15.01 22.47 23.38
CA VAL A 680 13.88 23.39 23.17
C VAL A 680 14.27 24.43 22.13
N LYS A 681 13.40 24.59 21.13
CA LYS A 681 13.42 25.71 20.19
C LYS A 681 12.15 26.53 20.41
N VAL A 682 12.29 27.84 20.48
CA VAL A 682 11.16 28.77 20.62
C VAL A 682 10.87 29.37 19.24
N LEU A 683 9.63 29.23 18.78
CA LEU A 683 9.15 29.70 17.49
C LEU A 683 7.93 30.60 17.74
N GLY A 684 8.14 31.91 17.77
CA GLY A 684 7.12 32.88 18.21
C GLY A 684 6.66 32.58 19.65
N ASP A 685 5.36 32.34 19.82
CA ASP A 685 4.73 32.01 21.11
C ASP A 685 4.73 30.49 21.41
N HIS A 686 5.28 29.67 20.51
CA HIS A 686 5.27 28.21 20.65
C HIS A 686 6.63 27.65 21.10
N ILE A 687 6.61 26.90 22.20
CA ILE A 687 7.76 26.12 22.67
C ILE A 687 7.73 24.74 22.02
N HIS A 688 8.75 24.46 21.21
CA HIS A 688 8.92 23.16 20.58
C HIS A 688 10.02 22.35 21.25
N VAL A 689 9.62 21.27 21.91
CA VAL A 689 10.54 20.27 22.45
C VAL A 689 10.93 19.28 21.36
N TYR A 690 12.21 19.04 21.16
CA TYR A 690 12.75 18.02 20.26
C TYR A 690 13.96 17.33 20.90
N TYR A 691 14.54 16.35 20.22
CA TYR A 691 15.74 15.66 20.67
C TYR A 691 16.74 15.62 19.53
N ASP A 692 18.03 15.71 19.85
CA ASP A 692 19.08 15.57 18.84
C ASP A 692 19.08 14.13 18.34
N ARG A 693 19.26 13.95 17.04
CA ARG A 693 19.30 12.64 16.39
C ARG A 693 20.50 12.56 15.45
N ARG A 694 21.09 11.38 15.33
CA ARG A 694 22.22 11.06 14.44
C ARG A 694 22.02 9.66 13.86
N GLN A 695 22.58 9.44 12.68
CA GLN A 695 22.65 8.11 12.07
C GLN A 695 24.11 7.65 12.10
N ILE A 696 24.33 6.41 12.47
CA ILE A 696 25.64 5.75 12.56
C ILE A 696 25.63 4.60 11.56
N TYR A 697 26.61 4.54 10.68
CA TYR A 697 26.69 3.45 9.72
C TYR A 697 27.33 2.22 10.37
N VAL A 698 26.72 1.05 10.18
CA VAL A 698 27.33 -0.23 10.58
C VAL A 698 27.95 -0.84 9.32
N PRO A 699 29.30 -0.83 9.17
CA PRO A 699 29.97 -1.20 7.92
C PRO A 699 30.05 -2.73 7.73
N LYS A 700 28.89 -3.37 7.71
CA LYS A 700 28.73 -4.80 7.47
C LYS A 700 28.21 -5.07 6.06
N PRO A 701 28.67 -6.16 5.42
CA PRO A 701 28.11 -6.57 4.14
C PRO A 701 26.67 -7.06 4.33
N THR A 702 25.80 -6.56 3.46
CA THR A 702 24.40 -6.96 3.37
C THR A 702 24.23 -8.09 2.35
N GLY A 703 23.07 -8.75 2.35
CA GLY A 703 22.77 -9.82 1.42
C GLY A 703 21.30 -10.16 1.35
N GLY A 704 20.90 -10.66 0.19
CA GLY A 704 19.52 -10.90 -0.17
C GLY A 704 19.04 -9.95 -1.26
N GLU A 705 17.87 -10.28 -1.80
CA GLU A 705 17.20 -9.49 -2.80
C GLU A 705 15.72 -9.88 -2.77
N TYR A 706 14.85 -8.89 -2.85
CA TYR A 706 13.43 -9.08 -3.05
C TYR A 706 13.05 -8.62 -4.46
N ARG A 707 12.26 -9.43 -5.16
CA ARG A 707 11.80 -9.18 -6.53
C ARG A 707 10.30 -9.39 -6.60
N ASP A 708 9.60 -8.42 -7.17
CA ASP A 708 8.18 -8.55 -7.49
C ASP A 708 7.83 -7.64 -8.67
N TYR A 709 6.56 -7.30 -8.81
CA TYR A 709 6.03 -6.39 -9.81
C TYR A 709 5.10 -5.39 -9.15
N THR A 710 5.23 -4.12 -9.52
CA THR A 710 4.48 -3.02 -8.90
C THR A 710 4.39 -1.81 -9.81
N TYR A 711 3.79 -0.73 -9.33
CA TYR A 711 3.68 0.56 -10.00
C TYR A 711 4.79 1.52 -9.59
N GLY A 712 5.34 2.24 -10.56
CA GLY A 712 6.37 3.25 -10.32
C GLY A 712 6.38 4.34 -11.38
N TYR A 713 6.67 5.56 -10.93
CA TYR A 713 6.73 6.76 -11.75
C TYR A 713 7.96 7.57 -11.38
N LEU A 714 8.66 8.05 -12.40
CA LEU A 714 9.76 8.99 -12.26
C LEU A 714 9.37 10.31 -12.91
N TYR A 715 9.37 11.37 -12.12
CA TYR A 715 9.00 12.72 -12.53
C TYR A 715 10.26 13.58 -12.60
N SER A 716 10.51 14.15 -13.77
CA SER A 716 11.54 15.18 -13.93
C SER A 716 10.99 16.53 -13.49
N VAL A 717 11.79 17.30 -12.76
CA VAL A 717 11.42 18.65 -12.30
C VAL A 717 12.40 19.69 -12.83
N GLU A 718 12.05 20.96 -12.67
CA GLU A 718 12.93 22.06 -13.09
C GLU A 718 14.27 22.03 -12.32
N PRO A 719 15.42 22.29 -12.99
CA PRO A 719 16.73 22.28 -12.33
C PRO A 719 16.84 23.20 -11.11
N GLY A 720 16.09 24.31 -11.11
CA GLY A 720 16.04 25.28 -10.00
C GLY A 720 15.33 24.78 -8.74
N GLU A 721 14.67 23.62 -8.77
CA GLU A 721 13.88 23.13 -7.65
C GLU A 721 14.71 22.81 -6.41
N ASN A 722 14.19 23.13 -5.23
CA ASN A 722 14.88 22.78 -4.00
C ASN A 722 14.51 21.35 -3.58
N SER A 723 15.50 20.45 -3.62
CA SER A 723 15.34 19.04 -3.25
C SER A 723 14.91 18.81 -1.81
N GLU A 724 15.33 19.68 -0.87
CA GLU A 724 14.96 19.57 0.54
C GLU A 724 13.47 19.90 0.70
N LEU A 725 13.02 20.98 0.06
CA LEU A 725 11.60 21.34 0.01
C LEU A 725 10.75 20.31 -0.72
N MET A 726 11.27 19.70 -1.80
CA MET A 726 10.61 18.59 -2.48
C MET A 726 10.42 17.38 -1.55
N ARG A 727 11.47 16.97 -0.82
CA ARG A 727 11.39 15.87 0.15
C ARG A 727 10.36 16.20 1.24
N LEU A 728 10.40 17.40 1.80
CA LEU A 728 9.42 17.88 2.78
C LEU A 728 7.99 17.84 2.24
N ALA A 729 7.79 18.27 1.00
CA ALA A 729 6.48 18.27 0.37
C ALA A 729 5.98 16.86 0.06
N LEU A 730 6.83 15.94 -0.43
CA LEU A 730 6.46 14.54 -0.65
C LEU A 730 6.06 13.84 0.67
N ALA A 731 6.86 14.02 1.72
CA ALA A 731 6.56 13.49 3.05
C ALA A 731 5.21 14.02 3.58
N SER A 732 4.98 15.32 3.42
CA SER A 732 3.74 15.97 3.86
C SER A 732 2.53 15.57 3.00
N LEU A 733 2.73 15.29 1.70
CA LEU A 733 1.69 14.73 0.83
C LEU A 733 1.25 13.34 1.33
N MET A 734 2.17 12.49 1.80
CA MET A 734 1.81 11.18 2.37
C MET A 734 0.94 11.32 3.63
N ILE A 735 1.20 12.34 4.46
CA ILE A 735 0.35 12.67 5.63
C ILE A 735 -1.07 13.03 5.19
N ILE A 736 -1.21 13.87 4.17
CA ILE A 736 -2.52 14.27 3.64
C ILE A 736 -3.25 13.06 3.04
N LEU A 737 -2.55 12.20 2.29
CA LEU A 737 -3.12 10.96 1.76
C LEU A 737 -3.63 10.04 2.88
N ARG A 738 -2.87 9.90 3.98
CA ARG A 738 -3.30 9.12 5.15
C ARG A 738 -4.50 9.72 5.86
N ARG A 739 -4.51 11.04 6.09
CA ARG A 739 -5.53 11.71 6.91
C ARG A 739 -6.82 12.01 6.15
N VAL A 740 -6.74 12.29 4.85
CA VAL A 740 -7.92 12.62 4.03
C VAL A 740 -8.50 11.38 3.35
N TYR A 741 -7.64 10.50 2.82
CA TYR A 741 -8.08 9.36 2.02
C TYR A 741 -8.01 8.03 2.77
N GLY A 742 -7.24 7.94 3.86
CA GLY A 742 -7.05 6.71 4.62
C GLY A 742 -6.02 5.76 4.01
N VAL A 743 -5.15 6.28 3.14
CA VAL A 743 -4.06 5.52 2.48
C VAL A 743 -2.95 5.26 3.50
N ALA A 744 -2.55 4.01 3.68
CA ALA A 744 -1.46 3.68 4.61
C ALA A 744 -0.13 4.31 4.15
N PHE A 745 0.73 4.71 5.08
CA PHE A 745 2.00 5.36 4.74
C PHE A 745 2.87 4.49 3.85
N GLU A 746 2.83 3.18 4.04
CA GLU A 746 3.62 2.19 3.31
C GLU A 746 3.05 1.88 1.92
N THR A 747 1.89 2.44 1.55
CA THR A 747 1.26 2.16 0.24
C THR A 747 1.98 2.89 -0.89
N ILE A 748 2.42 4.13 -0.66
CA ILE A 748 3.12 4.96 -1.64
C ILE A 748 4.41 5.46 -1.00
N MET A 749 5.54 5.04 -1.55
CA MET A 749 6.87 5.50 -1.20
C MET A 749 7.38 6.49 -2.24
N TYR A 750 8.33 7.33 -1.83
CA TYR A 750 8.89 8.38 -2.67
C TYR A 750 10.39 8.49 -2.51
N ASP A 751 11.06 8.95 -3.56
CA ASP A 751 12.47 9.31 -3.52
C ASP A 751 12.68 10.68 -4.16
N VAL A 752 13.74 11.38 -3.73
CA VAL A 752 14.25 12.58 -4.42
C VAL A 752 15.63 12.25 -4.95
N ILE A 753 15.81 12.32 -6.27
CA ILE A 753 17.02 11.92 -6.97
C ILE A 753 17.68 13.17 -7.55
N LYS A 754 18.97 13.34 -7.28
CA LYS A 754 19.82 14.40 -7.84
C LYS A 754 20.83 13.77 -8.79
N LEU A 755 20.84 14.19 -10.06
CA LEU A 755 21.81 13.76 -11.07
C LEU A 755 22.42 15.00 -11.71
N GLY A 756 23.53 15.48 -11.15
CA GLY A 756 24.11 16.77 -11.52
C GLY A 756 23.12 17.90 -11.21
N GLU A 757 22.78 18.70 -12.22
CA GLU A 757 21.80 19.79 -12.12
C GLU A 757 20.35 19.30 -12.24
N TYR A 758 20.14 18.10 -12.78
CA TYR A 758 18.82 17.53 -12.97
C TYR A 758 18.31 16.93 -11.66
N LYS A 759 17.04 17.19 -11.39
CA LYS A 759 16.35 16.69 -10.22
C LYS A 759 15.13 15.91 -10.66
N TYR A 760 14.86 14.86 -9.91
CA TYR A 760 13.71 14.01 -10.11
C TYR A 760 13.09 13.70 -8.75
N PHE A 761 11.80 13.39 -8.76
CA PHE A 761 11.22 12.61 -7.68
C PHE A 761 10.57 11.36 -8.26
N SER A 762 10.53 10.30 -7.47
CA SER A 762 9.78 9.09 -7.80
C SER A 762 8.58 8.96 -6.87
N LEU A 763 7.52 8.34 -7.38
CA LEU A 763 6.48 7.74 -6.56
C LEU A 763 6.39 6.28 -6.95
N HIS A 764 6.35 5.38 -5.98
CA HIS A 764 6.22 3.96 -6.24
C HIS A 764 5.45 3.25 -5.14
N GLU A 765 4.88 2.12 -5.48
CA GLU A 765 4.13 1.30 -4.53
C GLU A 765 4.99 0.09 -4.14
N PRO A 766 5.30 -0.15 -2.86
CA PRO A 766 6.03 -1.36 -2.45
C PRO A 766 5.28 -2.65 -2.79
N GLU A 767 3.95 -2.62 -2.65
CA GLU A 767 3.04 -3.66 -3.12
C GLU A 767 2.15 -3.11 -4.23
N ALA A 768 1.89 -3.90 -5.28
CA ALA A 768 1.04 -3.48 -6.38
C ALA A 768 -0.40 -3.20 -5.93
N ALA A 769 -0.75 -1.93 -5.75
CA ALA A 769 -2.09 -1.44 -5.46
C ALA A 769 -2.74 -0.79 -6.69
N GLY A 770 -1.94 -0.17 -7.56
CA GLY A 770 -2.38 0.66 -8.67
C GLY A 770 -3.10 1.93 -8.20
N ILE A 771 -2.77 2.45 -7.01
CA ILE A 771 -3.35 3.67 -6.46
C ILE A 771 -2.76 4.93 -7.08
N ILE A 772 -1.47 4.93 -7.44
CA ILE A 772 -0.84 6.11 -8.06
C ILE A 772 -1.53 6.47 -9.39
N GLU A 773 -1.99 5.46 -10.14
CA GLU A 773 -2.77 5.64 -11.38
C GLU A 773 -4.25 5.95 -11.12
N SER A 774 -4.86 5.33 -10.11
CA SER A 774 -6.31 5.43 -9.90
C SER A 774 -6.74 6.62 -9.04
N ILE A 775 -5.80 7.25 -8.31
CA ILE A 775 -6.11 8.42 -7.50
C ILE A 775 -6.37 9.66 -8.37
N ASP A 776 -7.45 10.39 -8.04
CA ASP A 776 -7.75 11.68 -8.67
C ASP A 776 -6.82 12.76 -8.09
N TRP A 777 -5.67 12.96 -8.75
CA TRP A 777 -4.69 13.98 -8.37
C TRP A 777 -5.24 15.42 -8.42
N LEU A 778 -6.31 15.69 -9.19
CA LEU A 778 -6.98 17.00 -9.18
C LEU A 778 -7.80 17.20 -7.90
N ASP A 779 -8.50 16.16 -7.43
CA ASP A 779 -9.16 16.21 -6.12
C ASP A 779 -8.13 16.33 -5.00
N VAL A 780 -7.03 15.56 -5.04
CA VAL A 780 -5.93 15.67 -4.07
C VAL A 780 -5.41 17.11 -4.00
N ARG A 781 -5.17 17.75 -5.15
CA ARG A 781 -4.78 19.17 -5.23
C ARG A 781 -5.77 20.09 -4.53
N LYS A 782 -7.08 19.90 -4.77
CA LYS A 782 -8.16 20.70 -4.12
C LYS A 782 -8.20 20.46 -2.61
N LYS A 783 -7.97 19.23 -2.14
CA LYS A 783 -7.94 18.90 -0.71
C LYS A 783 -6.72 19.48 -0.01
N VAL A 784 -5.55 19.44 -0.64
CA VAL A 784 -4.31 20.07 -0.13
C VAL A 784 -4.51 21.57 0.13
N GLN A 785 -5.20 22.27 -0.78
CA GLN A 785 -5.52 23.70 -0.60
C GLN A 785 -6.38 23.97 0.63
N LYS A 786 -7.28 23.06 0.99
CA LYS A 786 -8.19 23.20 2.13
C LYS A 786 -7.64 22.58 3.42
N TYR A 787 -6.57 21.80 3.34
CA TYR A 787 -6.00 21.08 4.46
C TYR A 787 -5.40 22.04 5.48
N ARG A 788 -5.77 21.86 6.75
CA ARG A 788 -5.24 22.62 7.88
C ARG A 788 -4.30 21.73 8.67
N PHE A 789 -3.02 22.10 8.68
CA PHE A 789 -2.02 21.42 9.47
C PHE A 789 -2.24 21.67 10.97
N ASP A 790 -2.00 20.66 11.78
CA ASP A 790 -2.15 20.69 13.23
C ASP A 790 -0.99 20.02 13.98
N GLU A 791 -1.08 19.89 15.30
CA GLU A 791 0.00 19.42 16.17
C GLU A 791 0.42 17.96 15.90
N LEU A 792 -0.44 17.17 15.24
CA LEU A 792 -0.16 15.78 14.89
C LEU A 792 0.69 15.67 13.62
N ASP A 793 0.57 16.61 12.68
CA ASP A 793 1.30 16.54 11.39
C ASP A 793 2.83 16.56 11.55
N PRO A 794 3.46 17.40 12.40
CA PRO A 794 4.91 17.30 12.64
C PRO A 794 5.33 15.95 13.24
N ILE A 795 4.46 15.31 14.04
CA ILE A 795 4.75 14.01 14.67
C ILE A 795 4.75 12.92 13.60
N LEU A 796 3.71 12.90 12.77
CA LEU A 796 3.62 11.99 11.64
C LEU A 796 4.79 12.21 10.67
N LEU A 797 5.15 13.46 10.40
CA LEU A 797 6.28 13.81 9.55
C LEU A 797 7.59 13.25 10.11
N ALA A 798 7.84 13.39 11.41
CA ALA A 798 9.04 12.88 12.06
C ALA A 798 9.14 11.34 12.04
N GLU A 799 8.00 10.66 11.93
CA GLU A 799 7.93 9.19 11.88
C GLU A 799 8.04 8.65 10.45
N ILE A 800 7.52 9.38 9.46
CA ILE A 800 7.63 9.03 8.03
C ILE A 800 9.02 9.37 7.49
N ASP A 801 9.51 10.59 7.76
CA ASP A 801 10.76 11.10 7.21
C ASP A 801 11.40 12.13 8.16
N GLU A 802 12.37 11.65 8.92
CA GLU A 802 13.10 12.46 9.91
C GLU A 802 13.87 13.63 9.28
N LEU A 803 14.36 13.46 8.04
CA LEU A 803 15.06 14.52 7.34
C LEU A 803 14.07 15.60 6.89
N ALA A 804 12.91 15.22 6.37
CA ALA A 804 11.82 16.16 6.08
C ALA A 804 11.40 16.94 7.32
N TYR A 805 11.23 16.28 8.47
CA TYR A 805 10.94 16.95 9.73
C TYR A 805 12.04 17.95 10.15
N SER A 806 13.31 17.58 10.02
CA SER A 806 14.43 18.48 10.30
C SER A 806 14.42 19.71 9.39
N ILE A 807 14.10 19.54 8.11
CA ILE A 807 13.91 20.61 7.13
C ILE A 807 12.74 21.50 7.56
N LEU A 808 11.59 20.94 7.96
CA LEU A 808 10.46 21.76 8.43
C LEU A 808 10.85 22.66 9.61
N ILE A 809 11.67 22.15 10.55
CA ILE A 809 12.16 22.92 11.70
C ILE A 809 13.15 24.01 11.30
N SER A 810 13.96 23.81 10.26
CA SER A 810 14.85 24.86 9.74
C SER A 810 14.06 25.98 9.05
N TYR A 811 12.93 25.65 8.44
CA TYR A 811 11.96 26.60 7.87
C TYR A 811 10.89 27.09 8.86
N GLU A 812 11.16 27.00 10.16
CA GLU A 812 10.30 27.56 11.24
C GLU A 812 8.84 27.09 11.19
N LEU A 813 8.59 25.84 10.80
CA LEU A 813 7.24 25.26 10.67
C LEU A 813 6.33 26.02 9.68
N ASN A 814 6.89 26.63 8.62
CA ASN A 814 6.11 27.35 7.61
C ASN A 814 5.26 26.40 6.74
N TRP A 815 4.06 26.10 7.18
CA TRP A 815 3.11 25.22 6.48
C TRP A 815 2.55 25.80 5.18
N GLU A 816 2.55 27.12 5.00
CA GLU A 816 2.16 27.75 3.72
C GLU A 816 3.17 27.43 2.63
N LEU A 817 4.47 27.50 2.96
CA LEU A 817 5.53 27.08 2.06
C LEU A 817 5.37 25.61 1.70
N VAL A 818 5.17 24.72 2.69
CA VAL A 818 4.95 23.29 2.45
C VAL A 818 3.76 23.07 1.51
N ARG A 819 2.63 23.73 1.76
CA ARG A 819 1.43 23.63 0.91
C ARG A 819 1.74 24.04 -0.54
N SER A 820 2.45 25.15 -0.74
CA SER A 820 2.81 25.61 -2.09
C SER A 820 3.66 24.58 -2.84
N GLN A 821 4.59 23.94 -2.13
CA GLN A 821 5.48 22.92 -2.68
C GLN A 821 4.75 21.61 -2.99
N ILE A 822 3.80 21.19 -2.15
CA ILE A 822 2.93 20.04 -2.44
C ILE A 822 2.13 20.29 -3.72
N ILE A 823 1.53 21.47 -3.87
CA ILE A 823 0.76 21.83 -5.08
C ILE A 823 1.68 21.77 -6.31
N ARG A 824 2.91 22.28 -6.21
CA ARG A 824 3.88 22.23 -7.31
C ARG A 824 4.26 20.80 -7.69
N LEU A 825 4.46 19.91 -6.72
CA LEU A 825 4.68 18.48 -6.98
C LEU A 825 3.49 17.83 -7.68
N ILE A 826 2.27 18.09 -7.22
CA ILE A 826 1.06 17.57 -7.88
C ILE A 826 0.93 18.13 -9.29
N ASP A 827 1.30 19.39 -9.52
CA ASP A 827 1.33 19.98 -10.85
C ASP A 827 2.34 19.26 -11.77
N TYR A 828 3.50 18.80 -11.26
CA TYR A 828 4.39 17.90 -12.01
C TYR A 828 3.76 16.52 -12.28
N ILE A 829 3.03 15.97 -11.31
CA ILE A 829 2.32 14.69 -11.49
C ILE A 829 1.28 14.82 -12.61
N LEU A 830 0.49 15.88 -12.59
CA LEU A 830 -0.51 16.22 -13.60
C LEU A 830 0.13 16.66 -14.93
N ALA A 831 1.40 17.07 -14.93
CA ALA A 831 2.14 17.49 -16.11
C ALA A 831 2.86 16.34 -16.83
N LEU A 832 2.86 15.10 -16.30
CA LEU A 832 3.34 13.93 -17.05
C LEU A 832 2.58 13.71 -18.38
N ASP A 833 1.45 14.39 -18.55
CA ASP A 833 0.64 14.44 -19.77
C ASP A 833 0.84 15.73 -20.62
N LYS A 834 1.88 16.53 -20.35
CA LYS A 834 2.13 17.83 -20.99
C LYS A 834 3.58 18.01 -21.47
N ILE A 835 3.78 18.61 -22.64
CA ILE A 835 5.10 18.99 -23.20
C ILE A 835 5.33 20.48 -22.93
N ARG A 836 6.50 20.85 -22.44
CA ARG A 836 6.93 22.25 -22.33
C ARG A 836 7.80 22.59 -23.53
N ILE A 837 7.46 23.66 -24.24
CA ILE A 837 8.26 24.17 -25.35
C ILE A 837 8.55 25.66 -25.18
N MET A 838 9.69 26.10 -25.71
CA MET A 838 10.05 27.51 -25.78
C MET A 838 9.62 28.07 -27.13
N VAL A 839 8.76 29.08 -27.14
CA VAL A 839 8.38 29.81 -28.34
C VAL A 839 8.82 31.26 -28.18
N GLY A 840 9.92 31.63 -28.86
CA GLY A 840 10.61 32.90 -28.65
C GLY A 840 11.21 32.98 -27.24
N LYS A 841 10.85 34.01 -26.46
CA LYS A 841 11.27 34.17 -25.04
C LYS A 841 10.24 33.64 -24.02
N ARG A 842 9.20 32.94 -24.47
CA ARG A 842 8.09 32.50 -23.60
C ARG A 842 8.03 30.97 -23.53
N GLU A 843 7.86 30.44 -22.33
CA GLU A 843 7.60 29.03 -22.08
C GLU A 843 6.11 28.74 -22.26
N LEU A 844 5.79 27.74 -23.08
CA LEU A 844 4.44 27.26 -23.32
C LEU A 844 4.31 25.82 -22.88
N THR A 845 3.23 25.52 -22.16
CA THR A 845 2.87 24.16 -21.75
C THR A 845 1.77 23.66 -22.66
N LEU A 846 2.07 22.67 -23.49
CA LEU A 846 1.16 22.02 -24.41
C LEU A 846 0.70 20.68 -23.83
N PRO A 847 -0.51 20.20 -24.14
CA PRO A 847 -0.82 18.78 -23.94
C PRO A 847 0.14 17.93 -24.78
N LYS A 848 0.53 16.75 -24.28
CA LYS A 848 1.31 15.80 -25.08
C LYS A 848 0.45 15.32 -26.26
N PRO A 849 0.99 15.23 -27.50
CA PRO A 849 0.33 14.55 -28.59
C PRO A 849 -0.17 13.17 -28.15
N SER A 850 -1.44 12.89 -28.42
CA SER A 850 -2.10 11.64 -28.04
C SER A 850 -3.35 11.42 -28.90
N PRO A 851 -3.67 10.17 -29.26
CA PRO A 851 -4.93 9.81 -29.92
C PRO A 851 -6.17 10.28 -29.14
N ALA A 852 -6.08 10.41 -27.81
CA ALA A 852 -7.16 10.88 -26.95
C ALA A 852 -7.63 12.31 -27.29
N LEU A 853 -6.79 13.13 -27.95
CA LEU A 853 -7.15 14.47 -28.39
C LEU A 853 -8.10 14.46 -29.60
N ARG A 854 -8.32 13.31 -30.25
CA ARG A 854 -9.12 13.16 -31.49
C ARG A 854 -8.68 14.11 -32.59
N LEU A 855 -7.37 14.27 -32.75
CA LEU A 855 -6.74 15.09 -33.78
C LEU A 855 -5.92 14.20 -34.71
N LEU A 856 -5.90 14.55 -35.98
CA LEU A 856 -5.12 13.87 -37.01
C LEU A 856 -4.46 14.90 -37.91
N SER A 857 -3.15 14.87 -38.10
CA SER A 857 -2.46 15.76 -39.03
C SER A 857 -2.09 15.04 -40.33
N LEU A 858 -2.29 15.70 -41.47
CA LEU A 858 -2.02 15.17 -42.81
C LEU A 858 -0.91 15.95 -43.51
N SER A 859 0.02 15.24 -44.15
CA SER A 859 1.09 15.84 -44.95
C SER A 859 1.28 15.07 -46.27
N PRO A 860 0.75 15.59 -47.39
CA PRO A 860 0.97 15.02 -48.72
C PRO A 860 2.14 15.69 -49.47
N MET A 861 2.74 14.95 -50.39
CA MET A 861 3.68 15.44 -51.39
C MET A 861 3.44 14.69 -52.71
N ALA A 862 3.24 15.43 -53.79
CA ALA A 862 2.98 14.93 -55.12
C ALA A 862 3.78 15.78 -56.13
N GLU A 863 4.70 15.13 -56.85
CA GLU A 863 5.60 15.80 -57.79
C GLU A 863 5.69 14.99 -59.08
N VAL A 864 5.50 15.65 -60.22
CA VAL A 864 5.66 15.04 -61.53
C VAL A 864 7.14 15.08 -61.89
N ILE A 865 7.65 13.94 -62.34
CA ILE A 865 9.05 13.69 -62.64
C ILE A 865 9.15 13.44 -64.15
N ASP A 866 10.15 14.08 -64.77
CA ASP A 866 10.39 14.09 -66.20
C ASP A 866 9.15 14.54 -67.00
N GLU A 867 8.62 15.74 -66.70
CA GLU A 867 7.45 16.30 -67.39
C GLU A 867 7.60 16.33 -68.92
N ASP A 868 8.84 16.49 -69.42
CA ASP A 868 9.17 16.54 -70.85
C ASP A 868 9.47 15.15 -71.49
N SER A 869 9.35 14.05 -70.72
CA SER A 869 9.59 12.68 -71.21
C SER A 869 8.36 12.07 -71.87
N GLU A 870 8.57 11.09 -72.77
CA GLU A 870 7.48 10.31 -73.40
C GLU A 870 6.67 9.46 -72.39
N ALA A 871 7.21 9.25 -71.18
CA ALA A 871 6.56 8.49 -70.10
C ALA A 871 6.78 9.16 -68.73
N PRO A 872 6.12 10.30 -68.45
CA PRO A 872 6.27 11.01 -67.19
C PRO A 872 5.75 10.14 -66.04
N LYS A 873 6.27 10.37 -64.83
CA LYS A 873 5.84 9.66 -63.60
C LYS A 873 5.47 10.67 -62.53
N ILE A 874 4.52 10.34 -61.67
CA ILE A 874 4.26 11.09 -60.45
C ILE A 874 4.78 10.33 -59.24
N LEU A 875 5.60 11.01 -58.44
CA LEU A 875 5.97 10.57 -57.11
C LEU A 875 4.93 11.11 -56.14
N VAL A 876 4.26 10.22 -55.43
CA VAL A 876 3.32 10.58 -54.37
C VAL A 876 3.78 9.98 -53.06
N ALA A 877 3.83 10.80 -52.03
CA ALA A 877 4.06 10.39 -50.67
C ALA A 877 3.01 11.03 -49.75
N LEU A 878 2.55 10.27 -48.76
CA LEU A 878 1.50 10.68 -47.84
C LEU A 878 1.88 10.23 -46.44
N ALA A 879 1.77 11.12 -45.46
CA ALA A 879 1.92 10.78 -44.05
C ALA A 879 0.78 11.34 -43.20
N VAL A 880 0.36 10.57 -42.21
CA VAL A 880 -0.65 10.94 -41.21
C VAL A 880 -0.17 10.63 -39.81
N PHE A 881 -0.49 11.50 -38.86
CA PHE A 881 -0.09 11.36 -37.46
C PHE A 881 -1.26 11.68 -36.53
N ASN A 882 -1.57 10.77 -35.60
CA ASN A 882 -2.73 10.86 -34.70
C ASN A 882 -2.38 11.31 -33.27
N GLY A 883 -1.11 11.64 -33.02
CA GLY A 883 -0.59 12.00 -31.70
C GLY A 883 0.30 10.92 -31.06
N GLU A 884 0.27 9.68 -31.54
CA GLU A 884 1.15 8.61 -31.06
C GLU A 884 1.76 7.80 -32.21
N GLU A 885 0.93 7.40 -33.17
CA GLU A 885 1.32 6.59 -34.32
C GLU A 885 1.39 7.44 -35.59
N THR A 886 2.32 7.08 -36.47
CA THR A 886 2.43 7.67 -37.82
C THR A 886 2.26 6.59 -38.86
N GLU A 887 1.42 6.84 -39.86
CA GLU A 887 1.31 5.99 -41.04
C GLU A 887 1.78 6.76 -42.27
N SER A 888 2.58 6.11 -43.12
CA SER A 888 3.12 6.75 -44.31
C SER A 888 3.30 5.78 -45.47
N ALA A 889 3.02 6.26 -46.68
CA ALA A 889 3.23 5.53 -47.93
C ALA A 889 3.92 6.41 -48.96
N THR A 890 4.62 5.79 -49.90
CA THR A 890 5.26 6.48 -51.02
C THR A 890 5.23 5.58 -52.24
N ALA A 891 4.79 6.11 -53.37
CA ALA A 891 4.68 5.38 -54.61
C ALA A 891 5.04 6.24 -55.82
N LEU A 892 5.46 5.57 -56.89
CA LEU A 892 5.78 6.17 -58.18
C LEU A 892 4.90 5.50 -59.24
N TYR A 893 4.07 6.26 -59.94
CA TYR A 893 3.12 5.74 -60.94
C TYR A 893 2.88 6.77 -62.06
N PRO A 894 2.25 6.43 -63.19
CA PRO A 894 2.02 7.39 -64.28
C PRO A 894 1.03 8.51 -63.88
N PRO A 895 1.26 9.79 -64.25
CA PRO A 895 0.41 10.95 -63.93
C PRO A 895 -0.82 11.03 -64.85
N ILE A 896 -1.47 9.89 -65.11
CA ILE A 896 -2.60 9.84 -66.04
C ILE A 896 -3.90 10.12 -65.25
N PRO A 897 -4.73 11.06 -65.71
CA PRO A 897 -6.06 11.26 -65.13
C PRO A 897 -6.80 9.91 -65.07
N TYR A 898 -7.44 9.60 -63.94
CA TYR A 898 -8.21 8.36 -63.71
C TYR A 898 -7.42 7.07 -63.40
N ILE A 899 -6.08 7.08 -63.41
CA ILE A 899 -5.33 5.93 -62.88
C ILE A 899 -5.53 5.82 -61.37
N ARG A 900 -5.98 4.64 -60.92
CA ARG A 900 -6.17 4.34 -59.51
C ARG A 900 -4.82 4.41 -58.77
N PRO A 901 -4.70 5.19 -57.69
CA PRO A 901 -3.48 5.21 -56.88
C PRO A 901 -3.13 3.81 -56.35
N PRO A 902 -1.83 3.51 -56.13
CA PRO A 902 -1.37 2.28 -55.50
C PRO A 902 -2.08 1.97 -54.17
N GLN A 903 -2.26 0.69 -53.87
CA GLN A 903 -3.07 0.20 -52.76
C GLN A 903 -2.64 0.78 -51.40
N ASP A 904 -1.34 0.89 -51.14
CA ASP A 904 -0.80 1.44 -49.90
C ASP A 904 -1.27 2.89 -49.63
N LEU A 905 -1.41 3.71 -50.68
CA LEU A 905 -1.91 5.09 -50.55
C LEU A 905 -3.42 5.11 -50.30
N LEU A 906 -4.16 4.20 -50.92
CA LEU A 906 -5.61 4.06 -50.72
C LEU A 906 -5.97 3.52 -49.34
N GLU A 907 -5.12 2.68 -48.75
CA GLU A 907 -5.30 2.19 -47.38
C GLU A 907 -5.17 3.31 -46.35
N ILE A 908 -4.20 4.21 -46.53
CA ILE A 908 -4.07 5.41 -45.70
C ILE A 908 -5.28 6.34 -45.91
N GLU A 909 -5.66 6.60 -47.16
CA GLU A 909 -6.86 7.40 -47.47
C GLU A 909 -8.11 6.83 -46.78
N LYS A 910 -8.33 5.51 -46.86
CA LYS A 910 -9.46 4.85 -46.19
C LYS A 910 -9.40 5.01 -44.66
N LYS A 911 -8.25 4.78 -44.03
CA LYS A 911 -8.09 4.93 -42.58
C LYS A 911 -8.36 6.35 -42.09
N VAL A 912 -7.91 7.36 -42.84
CA VAL A 912 -8.23 8.76 -42.54
C VAL A 912 -9.74 8.98 -42.60
N MET A 913 -10.41 8.48 -43.63
CA MET A 913 -11.87 8.57 -43.73
C MET A 913 -12.56 7.89 -42.54
N ASP A 914 -12.07 6.72 -42.12
CA ASP A 914 -12.64 5.97 -41.00
C ASP A 914 -12.50 6.75 -39.69
N TRP A 915 -11.31 7.29 -39.40
CA TRP A 915 -11.07 8.10 -38.20
C TRP A 915 -11.91 9.38 -38.15
N ILE A 916 -12.09 10.06 -39.28
CA ILE A 916 -12.83 11.32 -39.30
C ILE A 916 -14.35 11.10 -39.27
N LEU A 917 -14.86 10.10 -40.00
CA LEU A 917 -16.30 9.88 -40.14
C LEU A 917 -16.90 8.99 -39.05
N TYR A 918 -16.16 8.01 -38.52
CA TYR A 918 -16.67 7.08 -37.51
C TYR A 918 -16.12 7.35 -36.11
N ASP A 919 -14.84 7.73 -35.98
CA ASP A 919 -14.19 7.94 -34.68
C ASP A 919 -14.13 9.41 -34.23
N ASP A 920 -14.75 10.31 -35.00
CA ASP A 920 -14.94 11.73 -34.68
C ASP A 920 -13.63 12.53 -34.51
N TYR A 921 -12.61 12.19 -35.30
CA TYR A 921 -11.37 12.96 -35.36
C TYR A 921 -11.56 14.29 -36.14
N LYS A 922 -10.69 15.26 -35.85
CA LYS A 922 -10.51 16.47 -36.67
C LYS A 922 -9.20 16.42 -37.45
N LEU A 923 -9.26 16.78 -38.73
CA LEU A 923 -8.13 16.76 -39.65
C LEU A 923 -7.41 18.11 -39.66
N ILE A 924 -6.14 18.14 -39.26
CA ILE A 924 -5.27 19.30 -39.27
C ILE A 924 -4.47 19.31 -40.58
N VAL A 925 -4.53 20.43 -41.29
CA VAL A 925 -3.75 20.67 -42.52
C VAL A 925 -2.95 21.96 -42.41
N ALA A 926 -1.74 21.96 -42.97
CA ALA A 926 -0.85 23.14 -42.94
C ALA A 926 -1.45 24.34 -43.69
N ASN A 927 -1.99 24.11 -44.88
CA ASN A 927 -2.74 25.07 -45.68
C ASN A 927 -3.70 24.30 -46.59
N ARG A 928 -4.99 24.60 -46.49
CA ARG A 928 -6.04 23.82 -47.16
C ARG A 928 -5.91 23.84 -48.68
N GLU A 929 -5.62 24.99 -49.27
CA GLU A 929 -5.48 25.11 -50.73
C GLU A 929 -4.26 24.35 -51.27
N ALA A 930 -3.12 24.46 -50.61
CA ALA A 930 -1.90 23.75 -51.00
C ALA A 930 -2.08 22.24 -50.88
N VAL A 931 -2.66 21.76 -49.78
CA VAL A 931 -2.97 20.34 -49.56
C VAL A 931 -3.96 19.82 -50.61
N LEU A 932 -5.02 20.58 -50.92
CA LEU A 932 -5.96 20.22 -51.98
C LEU A 932 -5.29 20.10 -53.35
N ARG A 933 -4.37 21.00 -53.72
CA ARG A 933 -3.60 20.89 -54.97
C ARG A 933 -2.79 19.59 -55.02
N GLN A 934 -2.09 19.27 -53.93
CA GLN A 934 -1.26 18.06 -53.83
C GLN A 934 -2.10 16.77 -53.90
N LEU A 935 -3.24 16.72 -53.21
CA LEU A 935 -4.13 15.56 -53.24
C LEU A 935 -4.83 15.38 -54.60
N LYS A 936 -5.16 16.49 -55.29
CA LYS A 936 -5.70 16.46 -56.66
C LYS A 936 -4.67 15.92 -57.65
N LEU A 937 -3.41 16.36 -57.55
CA LEU A 937 -2.29 15.81 -58.33
C LEU A 937 -2.10 14.31 -58.05
N ALA A 938 -2.21 13.89 -56.78
CA ALA A 938 -2.12 12.49 -56.37
C ALA A 938 -3.36 11.64 -56.74
N ASN A 939 -4.43 12.21 -57.29
CA ASN A 939 -5.69 11.52 -57.57
C ASN A 939 -6.34 10.82 -56.34
N LEU A 940 -6.15 11.38 -55.13
CA LEU A 940 -6.73 10.90 -53.86
C LEU A 940 -8.10 11.56 -53.62
N LYS A 941 -9.12 11.05 -54.32
CA LYS A 941 -10.43 11.70 -54.46
C LYS A 941 -11.23 11.75 -53.16
N GLN A 942 -11.08 10.78 -52.26
CA GLN A 942 -11.88 10.75 -51.02
C GLN A 942 -11.37 11.81 -50.05
N LEU A 943 -10.05 11.98 -49.93
CA LEU A 943 -9.47 13.06 -49.12
C LEU A 943 -9.79 14.45 -49.68
N VAL A 944 -9.79 14.62 -51.00
CA VAL A 944 -10.23 15.88 -51.64
C VAL A 944 -11.69 16.18 -51.27
N LEU A 945 -12.58 15.19 -51.40
CA LEU A 945 -14.00 15.35 -51.05
C LEU A 945 -14.19 15.67 -49.57
N LEU A 946 -13.45 15.00 -48.68
CA LEU A 946 -13.47 15.24 -47.25
C LEU A 946 -13.13 16.70 -46.93
N ILE A 947 -12.01 17.18 -47.50
CA ILE A 947 -11.51 18.53 -47.25
C ILE A 947 -12.41 19.60 -47.88
N GLU A 948 -13.03 19.35 -49.03
CA GLU A 948 -13.94 20.31 -49.67
C GLU A 948 -15.32 20.37 -49.00
N LYS A 949 -15.87 19.22 -48.55
CA LYS A 949 -17.28 19.14 -48.08
C LYS A 949 -17.47 19.15 -46.56
N PHE A 950 -16.47 18.83 -45.76
CA PHE A 950 -16.59 18.73 -44.29
C PHE A 950 -15.78 19.82 -43.59
N GLU A 951 -16.17 21.09 -43.79
CA GLU A 951 -15.41 22.24 -43.27
C GLU A 951 -15.29 22.26 -41.75
N ASP A 952 -16.27 21.72 -41.03
CA ASP A 952 -16.29 21.63 -39.57
C ASP A 952 -15.31 20.59 -39.00
N LYS A 953 -14.89 19.63 -39.83
CA LYS A 953 -13.94 18.56 -39.49
C LYS A 953 -12.51 18.89 -39.89
N VAL A 954 -12.27 19.92 -40.71
CA VAL A 954 -10.93 20.30 -41.18
C VAL A 954 -10.45 21.61 -40.55
N LEU A 955 -9.27 21.55 -39.95
CA LEU A 955 -8.61 22.64 -39.26
C LEU A 955 -7.44 23.14 -40.11
N ASP A 956 -7.60 24.31 -40.73
CA ASP A 956 -6.54 24.97 -41.51
C ASP A 956 -5.64 25.82 -40.59
N LEU A 957 -4.39 25.38 -40.45
CA LEU A 957 -3.38 26.06 -39.64
C LEU A 957 -3.06 27.48 -40.12
N SER A 958 -3.04 27.72 -41.43
CA SER A 958 -2.72 29.03 -41.98
C SER A 958 -3.78 30.06 -41.61
N VAL A 959 -5.07 29.68 -41.69
CA VAL A 959 -6.20 30.52 -41.27
C VAL A 959 -6.23 30.71 -39.76
N LEU A 960 -5.96 29.63 -38.99
CA LEU A 960 -5.92 29.70 -37.53
C LEU A 960 -4.78 30.60 -37.02
N ALA A 961 -3.60 30.54 -37.65
CA ALA A 961 -2.46 31.40 -37.32
C ALA A 961 -2.77 32.87 -37.63
N GLU A 962 -3.36 33.15 -38.80
CA GLU A 962 -3.72 34.50 -39.24
C GLU A 962 -4.76 35.14 -38.32
N LYS A 963 -5.82 34.39 -37.94
CA LYS A 963 -6.82 34.85 -36.95
C LYS A 963 -6.22 35.22 -35.61
N GLN A 964 -5.10 34.60 -35.22
CA GLN A 964 -4.43 34.83 -33.95
C GLN A 964 -3.31 35.88 -34.04
N GLY A 965 -3.07 36.46 -35.22
CA GLY A 965 -1.98 37.40 -35.48
C GLY A 965 -0.59 36.78 -35.29
N ILE A 966 -0.48 35.45 -35.48
CA ILE A 966 0.76 34.70 -35.33
C ILE A 966 1.41 34.59 -36.73
N LYS A 967 2.62 35.13 -36.89
CA LYS A 967 3.41 34.87 -38.10
C LYS A 967 3.79 33.38 -38.15
N PRO A 968 3.77 32.73 -39.34
CA PRO A 968 4.05 31.31 -39.46
C PRO A 968 5.38 30.95 -38.77
N PHE A 969 5.34 29.95 -37.89
CA PHE A 969 6.53 29.43 -37.22
C PHE A 969 7.47 28.82 -38.27
N SER A 970 8.78 29.00 -38.10
CA SER A 970 9.72 28.15 -38.86
C SER A 970 9.54 26.71 -38.38
N TYR A 971 9.34 25.79 -39.31
CA TYR A 971 9.32 24.35 -39.04
C TYR A 971 10.62 23.86 -38.38
N ASP A 972 11.73 24.58 -38.57
CA ASP A 972 13.01 24.30 -37.92
C ASP A 972 12.97 24.64 -36.42
N ALA A 973 12.27 25.71 -36.03
CA ALA A 973 12.08 26.07 -34.62
C ALA A 973 11.18 25.07 -33.87
N LEU A 974 10.24 24.43 -34.58
CA LEU A 974 9.41 23.35 -34.05
C LEU A 974 10.17 22.02 -33.92
N ALA A 975 11.11 21.75 -34.85
CA ALA A 975 11.98 20.57 -34.81
C ALA A 975 12.89 20.55 -33.57
N THR A 976 13.46 21.71 -33.22
CA THR A 976 14.27 21.85 -32.01
C THR A 976 13.45 21.61 -30.73
N ALA A 977 12.15 21.95 -30.75
CA ALA A 977 11.26 21.81 -29.59
C ALA A 977 10.80 20.36 -29.33
N ILE A 978 10.92 19.45 -30.30
CA ILE A 978 10.53 18.03 -30.19
C ILE A 978 11.68 17.09 -29.86
N GLY A 979 12.91 17.59 -29.81
CA GLY A 979 14.10 16.77 -29.53
C GLY A 979 14.40 15.73 -30.62
N GLU A 980 13.82 15.85 -31.81
CA GLU A 980 14.24 15.11 -32.99
C GLU A 980 15.23 15.98 -33.78
N GLU A 981 16.51 15.59 -33.81
CA GLU A 981 17.48 16.21 -34.73
C GLU A 981 17.03 15.94 -36.17
N ASP A 982 16.94 16.99 -37.00
CA ASP A 982 16.61 16.90 -38.43
C ASP A 982 17.76 16.15 -39.16
N GLU A 983 17.78 14.81 -39.07
CA GLU A 983 18.72 13.97 -39.84
C GLU A 983 18.39 13.97 -41.35
N VAL A 984 17.24 14.53 -41.77
CA VAL A 984 16.77 14.53 -43.16
C VAL A 984 16.66 15.97 -43.69
N ILE A 985 17.74 16.40 -44.35
CA ILE A 985 17.86 17.75 -44.92
C ILE A 985 17.01 17.85 -46.22
N PRO A 986 16.17 18.89 -46.40
CA PRO A 986 15.34 19.06 -47.60
C PRO A 986 16.10 18.97 -48.93
N GLN A 987 17.35 19.46 -48.98
CA GLN A 987 18.24 19.35 -50.14
C GLN A 987 18.51 17.89 -50.54
N LYS A 988 18.60 16.97 -49.56
CA LYS A 988 18.79 15.55 -49.81
C LYS A 988 17.54 14.90 -50.39
N ILE A 989 16.34 15.35 -50.00
CA ILE A 989 15.09 14.91 -50.62
C ILE A 989 14.99 15.44 -52.04
N GLN A 990 15.33 16.70 -52.27
CA GLN A 990 15.36 17.30 -53.61
C GLN A 990 16.37 16.61 -54.54
N GLU A 991 17.56 16.24 -54.04
CA GLU A 991 18.53 15.42 -54.77
C GLU A 991 17.99 14.02 -55.10
N ILE A 992 17.23 13.42 -54.18
CA ILE A 992 16.59 12.13 -54.43
C ILE A 992 15.56 12.29 -55.55
N VAL A 993 14.70 13.30 -55.46
CA VAL A 993 13.64 13.53 -56.45
C VAL A 993 14.21 13.84 -57.83
N SER A 994 15.22 14.70 -57.94
CA SER A 994 15.85 15.05 -59.23
C SER A 994 16.60 13.89 -59.89
N ARG A 995 17.06 12.90 -59.11
CA ARG A 995 17.73 11.68 -59.62
C ARG A 995 16.78 10.55 -59.98
N ILE A 996 15.48 10.66 -59.69
CA ILE A 996 14.48 9.64 -60.08
C ILE A 996 14.25 9.66 -61.60
N GLY A 997 14.64 10.72 -62.31
CA GLY A 997 14.43 10.96 -63.75
C GLY A 997 15.14 10.02 -64.75
N GLY A 998 15.31 8.76 -64.37
CA GLY A 998 15.96 7.69 -65.14
C GLY A 998 16.05 6.35 -64.42
N PHE A 999 15.69 6.27 -63.13
CA PHE A 999 15.84 5.06 -62.29
C PHE A 999 14.54 4.71 -61.53
N SER A 1000 14.46 3.48 -61.00
CA SER A 1000 13.37 3.07 -60.11
C SER A 1000 13.56 3.65 -58.69
N LEU A 1001 12.45 3.90 -57.98
CA LEU A 1001 12.50 4.40 -56.60
C LEU A 1001 13.11 3.33 -55.67
N SER A 1002 14.33 3.56 -55.19
CA SER A 1002 15.00 2.64 -54.27
C SER A 1002 14.26 2.54 -52.92
N LYS A 1003 14.36 1.39 -52.24
CA LYS A 1003 13.79 1.21 -50.88
C LYS A 1003 14.34 2.23 -49.87
N ASN A 1004 15.60 2.62 -50.01
CA ASN A 1004 16.22 3.62 -49.13
C ASN A 1004 15.71 5.04 -49.42
N SER A 1005 15.56 5.41 -50.69
CA SER A 1005 14.98 6.69 -51.11
C SER A 1005 13.53 6.82 -50.63
N SER A 1006 12.71 5.78 -50.81
CA SER A 1006 11.34 5.70 -50.28
C SER A 1006 11.28 5.85 -48.76
N LYS A 1007 12.20 5.22 -48.02
CA LYS A 1007 12.26 5.34 -46.56
C LYS A 1007 12.61 6.76 -46.10
N LEU A 1008 13.52 7.44 -46.79
CA LEU A 1008 13.91 8.82 -46.48
C LEU A 1008 12.78 9.82 -46.76
N ILE A 1009 12.08 9.67 -47.89
CA ILE A 1009 10.91 10.50 -48.24
C ILE A 1009 9.78 10.31 -47.21
N ARG A 1010 9.50 9.06 -46.79
CA ARG A 1010 8.52 8.78 -45.74
C ARG A 1010 8.90 9.45 -44.42
N ARG A 1011 10.13 9.23 -43.95
CA ARG A 1011 10.62 9.85 -42.70
C ARG A 1011 10.51 11.37 -42.73
N TYR A 1012 10.78 12.01 -43.88
CA TYR A 1012 10.60 13.45 -44.06
C TYR A 1012 9.14 13.88 -43.88
N LEU A 1013 8.18 13.20 -44.51
CA LEU A 1013 6.76 13.55 -44.37
C LEU A 1013 6.19 13.20 -42.99
N GLU A 1014 6.64 12.13 -42.37
CA GLU A 1014 6.28 11.78 -40.99
C GLU A 1014 6.67 12.91 -40.02
N LEU A 1015 7.87 13.47 -40.21
CA LEU A 1015 8.34 14.66 -39.48
C LEU A 1015 7.44 15.87 -39.76
N GLN A 1016 7.07 16.13 -41.03
CA GLN A 1016 6.18 17.25 -41.36
C GLN A 1016 4.78 17.11 -40.73
N ALA A 1017 4.22 15.89 -40.70
CA ALA A 1017 2.95 15.62 -40.05
C ALA A 1017 3.02 15.91 -38.54
N LYS A 1018 4.05 15.40 -37.85
CA LYS A 1018 4.30 15.70 -36.43
C LYS A 1018 4.45 17.19 -36.16
N LYS A 1019 5.23 17.91 -36.99
CA LYS A 1019 5.42 19.36 -36.87
C LYS A 1019 4.10 20.12 -37.05
N THR A 1020 3.28 19.71 -38.02
CA THR A 1020 1.93 20.25 -38.29
C THR A 1020 1.00 20.05 -37.08
N TYR A 1021 0.96 18.85 -36.50
CA TYR A 1021 0.17 18.53 -35.31
C TYR A 1021 0.56 19.41 -34.11
N LEU A 1022 1.85 19.60 -33.88
CA LEU A 1022 2.34 20.40 -32.78
C LEU A 1022 2.10 21.90 -32.99
N ALA A 1023 2.27 22.39 -34.22
CA ALA A 1023 1.92 23.77 -34.56
C ALA A 1023 0.47 24.09 -34.19
N TYR A 1024 -0.46 23.15 -34.41
CA TYR A 1024 -1.85 23.29 -33.99
C TYR A 1024 -1.98 23.44 -32.48
N LEU A 1025 -1.38 22.52 -31.70
CA LEU A 1025 -1.43 22.57 -30.24
C LEU A 1025 -0.87 23.88 -29.67
N ILE A 1026 0.16 24.44 -30.32
CA ILE A 1026 0.76 25.73 -29.96
C ILE A 1026 -0.22 26.87 -30.19
N ILE A 1027 -0.80 26.95 -31.39
CA ILE A 1027 -1.75 28.01 -31.76
C ILE A 1027 -2.99 27.93 -30.86
N GLU A 1028 -3.50 26.72 -30.61
CA GLU A 1028 -4.64 26.50 -29.72
C GLU A 1028 -4.32 26.96 -28.28
N THR A 1029 -3.15 26.60 -27.75
CA THR A 1029 -2.74 26.98 -26.40
C THR A 1029 -2.53 28.50 -26.28
N LEU A 1030 -1.98 29.14 -27.31
CA LEU A 1030 -1.83 30.60 -27.37
C LEU A 1030 -3.19 31.32 -27.43
N SER A 1031 -4.16 30.77 -28.17
CA SER A 1031 -5.51 31.33 -28.26
C SER A 1031 -6.25 31.31 -26.92
N LYS A 1032 -6.07 30.25 -26.10
CA LYS A 1032 -6.72 30.09 -24.77
C LYS A 1032 -6.15 31.03 -23.69
N LYS A 1033 -4.93 31.54 -23.86
CA LYS A 1033 -4.25 32.42 -22.88
C LYS A 1033 -4.49 33.92 -23.11
N ARG A 1034 -5.23 34.31 -24.16
CA ARG A 1034 -5.46 35.71 -24.55
C ARG A 1034 -6.87 36.23 -24.22
N LEU A 1035 -7.54 35.61 -23.25
CA LEU A 1035 -8.77 36.12 -22.61
C LEU A 1035 -8.45 36.83 -21.29
#